data_AF-A0A7C3XD68-F1
#
_entry.id   AF-A0A7C3XD68-F1
#
_cell.length_a   1.000
_cell.length_b   1.000
_cell.length_c   1.000
_cell.angle_alpha   90.00
_cell.angle_beta   90.00
_cell.angle_gamma   90.00
#
_symmetry.space_group_name_H-M   'P 1'
#
loop_
_entity.id
_entity.type
_entity.pdbx_description
1 polymer ?
#
loop_
_entity_poly.entity_id
_entity_poly.type
_entity_poly.pdbx_seq_one_letter_code
_entity_poly.pdbx_strand_id
1 'polypeptide(L)'
;PTRSEADKKRLLRGTPDPADPRDINEYEDRTEEERERTDQRIFRHVLTDDPDKVEEERYEVEGLFRLADSLKHHTEAKFAELLKVLDSSDVIRLEDEKLLIFTEHRDTLESLAKRLEEKGYTVATIHGGMDVDSRKQAQRQFRTRAKIMVATDAAGEGINLQFCRYLINWDIPWNPNRLEQRMGRIHRYGQTGDVWVYNLVAQNTREGSVLQKVLSKLDVMREQMGSDRVYDVIDELLEDVPLVRLIENAIDAEDEAASAAETDAALSAASKEKAARLMAFQKKTSLASRLDLRSARELRDASDERRLQPLFIQRFFERAWTACEGTLRKDDHFSVWHIGPTPTALLDVARERRQPLSERYDTPFVFDKQLVSVASQVRVPERTKLMGPGHPLFDTLIEWAIREARQAFAKGATLVDPNIAKPQRIWLVRSTIEDGRRAVRQDWRKPPVHERLAVVVHDHMGLRSTSPSYLLSCMAPETTVPVPEVESRSSEEIQAWAYEQITERQIEQVKAVRAEECELRRRYLNTAFTDLILELQAELNDLQQAQICGEDNHEEADRLRRRIEDLKSRKADRLKELELMMKLNANLPEIMTEAVILPAPMARVEGEEETVSRGVPLRRDDEVEAVAMDVAMRYEHSRGWTPTDVSQDGEHYDIRSEGPSGEKRFIEVKGRAQSGAIVLTGPEMDKLRQLGERAWLYVVTFCKGKRPRLRVIQDPISRLKPEMLYRQIQFVVEEGDWAQQGEEVLAPDSSEGGDFPATSEFGNQERSR
;
A
#
# COMPACT_ATOMS: atom_id res chain seq x y z
N PRO A 1 -12.69 55.22 -8.41
CA PRO A 1 -12.47 56.02 -9.65
C PRO A 1 -12.17 55.12 -10.84
N THR A 2 -13.11 55.04 -11.79
CA THR A 2 -12.98 54.24 -13.01
C THR A 2 -11.86 54.78 -13.90
N ARG A 3 -10.76 54.03 -14.04
CA ARG A 3 -9.63 54.40 -14.90
C ARG A 3 -10.07 54.36 -16.37
N SER A 4 -9.68 55.37 -17.15
CA SER A 4 -10.03 55.44 -18.57
C SER A 4 -9.32 54.35 -19.38
N GLU A 5 -9.90 53.94 -20.51
CA GLU A 5 -9.26 52.99 -21.45
C GLU A 5 -7.90 53.51 -21.97
N ALA A 6 -7.70 54.84 -21.97
CA ALA A 6 -6.42 55.45 -22.30
C ALA A 6 -5.38 55.26 -21.18
N ASP A 7 -5.80 55.29 -19.91
CA ASP A 7 -4.93 55.03 -18.76
C ASP A 7 -4.56 53.54 -18.66
N LYS A 8 -5.50 52.65 -18.96
CA LYS A 8 -5.22 51.20 -19.10
C LYS A 8 -4.24 50.92 -20.24
N LYS A 9 -4.41 51.56 -21.40
CA LYS A 9 -3.45 51.46 -22.53
C LYS A 9 -2.09 52.11 -22.23
N ARG A 10 -2.02 53.09 -21.34
CA ARG A 10 -0.77 53.75 -20.96
C ARG A 10 0.04 52.91 -19.96
N LEU A 11 -0.63 52.18 -19.07
CA LEU A 11 -0.02 51.18 -18.18
C LEU A 11 0.54 49.97 -18.95
N LEU A 12 -0.02 49.65 -20.11
CA LEU A 12 0.39 48.54 -21.00
C LEU A 12 1.45 48.92 -22.05
N ARG A 13 2.27 49.96 -21.82
CA ARG A 13 3.34 50.37 -22.77
C ARG A 13 4.61 49.50 -22.74
N GLY A 14 4.67 48.49 -21.87
CA GLY A 14 5.50 47.31 -22.13
C GLY A 14 4.65 46.30 -22.91
N THR A 15 5.11 45.85 -24.07
CA THR A 15 4.57 44.61 -24.66
C THR A 15 4.50 43.55 -23.56
N PRO A 16 3.33 42.94 -23.29
CA PRO A 16 3.24 41.85 -22.32
C PRO A 16 4.32 40.83 -22.67
N ASP A 17 5.16 40.47 -21.71
CA ASP A 17 6.07 39.35 -21.91
C ASP A 17 5.16 38.15 -22.21
N PRO A 18 5.34 37.40 -23.32
CA PRO A 18 4.54 36.19 -23.57
C PRO A 18 4.65 35.15 -22.44
N ALA A 19 5.59 35.34 -21.50
CA ALA A 19 5.70 34.60 -20.26
C ALA A 19 4.89 35.17 -19.07
N ASP A 20 4.19 36.29 -19.19
CA ASP A 20 3.26 36.80 -18.15
C ASP A 20 1.93 36.02 -18.18
N PRO A 21 1.34 35.73 -17.01
CA PRO A 21 0.08 35.01 -16.94
C PRO A 21 -1.05 35.87 -17.50
N ARG A 22 -1.95 35.27 -18.29
CA ARG A 22 -3.06 35.98 -18.93
C ARG A 22 -4.23 36.23 -17.98
N ASP A 23 -4.34 35.42 -16.94
CA ASP A 23 -5.34 35.50 -15.89
C ASP A 23 -4.75 35.01 -14.55
N ILE A 24 -5.51 35.17 -13.46
CA ILE A 24 -5.03 34.79 -12.13
C ILE A 24 -4.90 33.27 -11.96
N ASN A 25 -5.63 32.45 -12.73
CA ASN A 25 -5.52 31.00 -12.64
C ASN A 25 -4.16 30.55 -13.19
N GLU A 26 -3.75 31.10 -14.34
CA GLU A 26 -2.42 30.90 -14.91
C GLU A 26 -1.32 31.46 -14.00
N TYR A 27 -1.60 32.52 -13.21
CA TYR A 27 -0.69 33.01 -12.19
C TYR A 27 -0.57 32.03 -11.01
N GLU A 28 -1.70 31.55 -10.49
CA GLU A 28 -1.72 30.63 -9.34
C GLU A 28 -1.04 29.31 -9.66
N ASP A 29 -1.27 28.73 -10.84
CA ASP A 29 -0.69 27.45 -11.27
C ASP A 29 0.84 27.45 -11.40
N ARG A 30 1.47 28.62 -11.34
CA ARG A 30 2.93 28.76 -11.37
C ARG A 30 3.58 28.40 -10.04
N THR A 31 4.84 27.99 -10.12
CA THR A 31 5.66 27.75 -8.94
C THR A 31 5.84 29.04 -8.11
N GLU A 32 6.14 28.90 -6.82
CA GLU A 32 6.38 30.04 -5.92
C GLU A 32 7.47 30.99 -6.48
N GLU A 33 8.57 30.45 -7.01
CA GLU A 33 9.64 31.26 -7.63
C GLU A 33 9.18 31.99 -8.91
N GLU A 34 8.32 31.37 -9.72
CA GLU A 34 7.78 31.98 -10.93
C GLU A 34 6.80 33.10 -10.63
N ARG A 35 5.99 32.95 -9.57
CA ARG A 35 5.08 34.00 -9.08
C ARG A 35 5.85 35.22 -8.58
N GLU A 36 6.86 35.01 -7.71
CA GLU A 36 7.73 36.11 -7.25
C GLU A 36 8.42 36.84 -8.41
N ARG A 37 8.92 36.11 -9.41
CA ARG A 37 9.53 36.73 -10.61
C ARG A 37 8.52 37.51 -11.43
N THR A 38 7.30 36.99 -11.55
CA THR A 38 6.20 37.64 -12.26
C THR A 38 5.82 38.94 -11.55
N ASP A 39 5.67 38.91 -10.22
CA ASP A 39 5.36 40.09 -9.41
C ASP A 39 6.46 41.15 -9.53
N GLN A 40 7.73 40.76 -9.45
CA GLN A 40 8.86 41.68 -9.63
C GLN A 40 8.91 42.30 -11.03
N ARG A 41 8.46 41.57 -12.06
CA ARG A 41 8.40 42.06 -13.44
C ARG A 41 7.22 43.02 -13.63
N ILE A 42 6.03 42.64 -13.18
CA ILE A 42 4.83 43.49 -13.21
C ILE A 42 5.10 44.79 -12.44
N PHE A 43 5.68 44.70 -11.24
CA PHE A 43 6.02 45.86 -10.42
C PHE A 43 6.94 46.85 -11.16
N ARG A 44 7.93 46.36 -11.92
CA ARG A 44 8.80 47.22 -12.74
C ARG A 44 8.08 47.97 -13.85
N HIS A 45 6.99 47.43 -14.38
CA HIS A 45 6.21 48.06 -15.45
C HIS A 45 5.21 49.11 -14.94
N VAL A 46 4.87 49.08 -13.65
CA VAL A 46 3.96 50.04 -13.01
C VAL A 46 4.70 51.30 -12.51
N LEU A 47 6.04 51.25 -12.41
CA LEU A 47 6.85 52.40 -12.02
C LEU A 47 6.72 53.55 -13.02
N THR A 48 6.35 54.72 -12.51
CA THR A 48 6.23 55.95 -13.30
C THR A 48 7.58 56.68 -13.37
N ASP A 49 7.99 57.11 -14.57
CA ASP A 49 9.22 57.91 -14.78
C ASP A 49 9.01 59.42 -14.59
N ASP A 50 7.78 59.85 -14.30
CA ASP A 50 7.36 61.26 -14.16
C ASP A 50 7.67 61.77 -12.74
N PRO A 51 8.57 62.75 -12.55
CA PRO A 51 9.03 63.20 -11.24
C PRO A 51 7.91 63.68 -10.30
N ASP A 52 6.87 64.33 -10.86
CA ASP A 52 5.79 64.89 -10.06
C ASP A 52 4.87 63.78 -9.51
N LYS A 53 4.64 62.74 -10.30
CA LYS A 53 3.87 61.55 -9.90
C LYS A 53 4.64 60.67 -8.93
N VAL A 54 5.96 60.57 -9.08
CA VAL A 54 6.83 59.85 -8.13
C VAL A 54 6.77 60.52 -6.77
N GLU A 55 6.74 61.85 -6.69
CA GLU A 55 6.56 62.53 -5.41
C GLU A 55 5.15 62.34 -4.83
N GLU A 56 4.10 62.35 -5.65
CA GLU A 56 2.73 62.02 -5.20
C GLU A 56 2.64 60.59 -4.65
N GLU A 57 3.16 59.60 -5.39
CA GLU A 57 3.26 58.21 -4.96
C GLU A 57 4.09 58.08 -3.68
N ARG A 58 5.20 58.84 -3.56
CA ARG A 58 6.03 58.83 -2.35
C ARG A 58 5.24 59.33 -1.14
N TYR A 59 4.45 60.40 -1.26
CA TYR A 59 3.60 60.86 -0.17
C TYR A 59 2.54 59.83 0.21
N GLU A 60 1.95 59.15 -0.77
CA GLU A 60 0.97 58.10 -0.55
C GLU A 60 1.59 56.88 0.16
N VAL A 61 2.75 56.41 -0.32
CA VAL A 61 3.54 55.33 0.30
C VAL A 61 3.99 55.72 1.71
N GLU A 62 4.40 56.97 1.94
CA GLU A 62 4.75 57.44 3.29
C GLU A 62 3.53 57.45 4.22
N GLY A 63 2.36 57.83 3.70
CA GLY A 63 1.08 57.70 4.41
C GLY A 63 0.75 56.26 4.79
N LEU A 64 0.84 55.34 3.82
CA LEU A 64 0.63 53.90 4.02
C LEU A 64 1.66 53.31 4.99
N PHE A 65 2.92 53.74 4.92
CA PHE A 65 3.97 53.32 5.84
C PHE A 65 3.66 53.75 7.28
N ARG A 66 3.25 55.01 7.48
CA ARG A 66 2.83 55.48 8.82
C ARG A 66 1.61 54.72 9.33
N LEU A 67 0.65 54.41 8.47
CA LEU A 67 -0.49 53.58 8.82
C LEU A 67 -0.04 52.17 9.23
N ALA A 68 0.80 51.51 8.44
CA ALA A 68 1.35 50.19 8.75
C ALA A 68 2.19 50.18 10.04
N ASP A 69 3.00 51.22 10.28
CA ASP A 69 3.81 51.37 11.48
C ASP A 69 2.92 51.54 12.74
N SER A 70 1.82 52.29 12.61
CA SER A 70 0.83 52.42 13.69
C SER A 70 0.14 51.09 14.05
N LEU A 71 0.11 50.13 13.12
CA LEU A 71 -0.50 48.82 13.31
C LEU A 71 0.45 47.77 13.90
N LYS A 72 1.77 48.04 14.02
CA LYS A 72 2.74 47.06 14.57
C LYS A 72 2.41 46.57 15.98
N HIS A 73 1.74 47.40 16.78
CA HIS A 73 1.35 47.09 18.15
C HIS A 73 -0.11 46.64 18.27
N HIS A 74 -0.84 46.56 17.16
CA HIS A 74 -2.22 46.14 17.15
C HIS A 74 -2.32 44.62 17.21
N THR A 75 -3.29 44.12 17.98
CA THR A 75 -3.61 42.69 18.02
C THR A 75 -4.29 42.28 16.72
N GLU A 76 -3.59 41.48 15.92
CA GLU A 76 -4.15 40.93 14.68
C GLU A 76 -5.31 39.97 14.98
N ALA A 77 -6.47 40.21 14.36
CA ALA A 77 -7.69 39.44 14.60
C ALA A 77 -7.56 37.96 14.23
N LYS A 78 -6.96 37.62 13.07
CA LYS A 78 -6.73 36.22 12.65
C LYS A 78 -5.88 35.47 13.67
N PHE A 79 -4.84 36.09 14.20
CA PHE A 79 -3.96 35.45 15.19
C PHE A 79 -4.64 35.30 16.55
N ALA A 80 -5.43 36.28 16.98
CA ALA A 80 -6.24 36.15 18.19
C ALA A 80 -7.25 34.99 18.05
N GLU A 81 -7.88 34.83 16.89
CA GLU A 81 -8.82 33.74 16.63
C GLU A 81 -8.12 32.39 16.53
N LEU A 82 -6.93 32.32 15.92
CA LEU A 82 -6.09 31.12 15.94
C LEU A 82 -5.79 30.67 17.37
N LEU A 83 -5.42 31.60 18.26
CA LEU A 83 -5.20 31.28 19.68
C LEU A 83 -6.47 30.77 20.35
N LYS A 84 -7.65 31.34 20.04
CA LYS A 84 -8.92 30.80 20.54
C LYS A 84 -9.20 29.40 20.02
N VAL A 85 -8.93 29.09 18.75
CA VAL A 85 -9.10 27.73 18.21
C VAL A 85 -8.16 26.75 18.92
N LEU A 86 -6.93 27.17 19.19
CA LEU A 86 -5.95 26.39 19.98
C LEU A 86 -6.38 26.20 21.45
N ASP A 87 -7.01 27.22 22.05
CA ASP A 87 -7.42 27.21 23.47
C ASP A 87 -8.79 26.57 23.72
N SER A 88 -9.73 26.66 22.79
CA SER A 88 -11.12 26.19 22.90
C SER A 88 -11.29 24.71 22.56
N SER A 89 -10.37 24.13 21.80
CA SER A 89 -10.37 22.71 21.50
C SER A 89 -9.54 21.96 22.54
N ASP A 90 -10.19 21.37 23.54
CA ASP A 90 -9.56 20.39 24.45
C ASP A 90 -8.87 19.25 23.68
N VAL A 91 -9.29 19.02 22.43
CA VAL A 91 -8.76 17.98 21.54
C VAL A 91 -7.41 18.37 20.94
N ILE A 92 -7.19 19.63 20.56
CA ILE A 92 -5.87 20.10 20.09
C ILE A 92 -4.86 20.17 21.26
N ARG A 93 -5.33 20.23 22.51
CA ARG A 93 -4.46 20.25 23.69
C ARG A 93 -3.84 18.89 24.03
N LEU A 94 -4.40 17.78 23.56
CA LEU A 94 -3.79 16.45 23.71
C LEU A 94 -2.34 16.46 23.19
N GLU A 95 -1.43 15.80 23.92
CA GLU A 95 0.00 15.79 23.59
C GLU A 95 0.28 15.13 22.22
N ASP A 96 -0.56 14.17 21.83
CA ASP A 96 -0.39 13.37 20.62
C ASP A 96 -0.98 14.01 19.36
N GLU A 97 -1.85 15.01 19.51
CA GLU A 97 -2.55 15.64 18.38
C GLU A 97 -1.68 16.71 17.69
N LYS A 98 -1.76 16.73 16.36
CA LYS A 98 -0.93 17.58 15.49
C LYS A 98 -1.80 18.54 14.69
N LEU A 99 -1.30 19.76 14.52
CA LEU A 99 -1.96 20.82 13.76
C LEU A 99 -1.11 21.24 12.55
N LEU A 100 -1.73 21.25 11.38
CA LEU A 100 -1.17 21.80 10.15
C LEU A 100 -1.81 23.15 9.84
N ILE A 101 -0.99 24.15 9.50
CA ILE A 101 -1.44 25.47 9.07
C ILE A 101 -0.89 25.73 7.67
N PHE A 102 -1.76 26.00 6.70
CA PHE A 102 -1.36 26.42 5.36
C PHE A 102 -1.49 27.94 5.18
N THR A 103 -0.49 28.54 4.53
CA THR A 103 -0.50 29.93 4.06
C THR A 103 0.10 29.99 2.66
N GLU A 104 -0.24 31.02 1.88
CA GLU A 104 0.29 31.16 0.53
C GLU A 104 1.72 31.69 0.51
N HIS A 105 2.04 32.62 1.41
CA HIS A 105 3.27 33.42 1.36
C HIS A 105 4.27 32.96 2.43
N ARG A 106 5.55 32.89 2.03
CA ARG A 106 6.65 32.53 2.91
C ARG A 106 6.83 33.51 4.07
N ASP A 107 6.70 34.82 3.82
CA ASP A 107 6.85 35.85 4.86
C ASP A 107 5.82 35.68 5.99
N THR A 108 4.58 35.33 5.61
CA THR A 108 3.51 35.01 6.56
C THR A 108 3.83 33.76 7.36
N LEU A 109 4.37 32.72 6.71
CA LEU A 109 4.82 31.50 7.38
C LEU A 109 5.91 31.78 8.42
N GLU A 110 6.94 32.55 8.06
CA GLU A 110 8.06 32.85 8.95
C GLU A 110 7.61 33.70 10.15
N SER A 111 6.77 34.72 9.91
CA SER A 111 6.16 35.54 10.96
C SER A 111 5.28 34.73 11.89
N LEU A 112 4.42 33.86 11.34
CA LEU A 112 3.50 33.04 12.11
C LEU A 112 4.25 32.00 12.96
N ALA A 113 5.26 31.34 12.38
CA ALA A 113 6.10 30.38 13.10
C ALA A 113 6.77 31.03 14.31
N LYS A 114 7.41 32.19 14.11
CA LYS A 114 8.06 32.93 15.20
C LYS A 114 7.08 33.30 16.32
N ARG A 115 5.90 33.81 15.97
CA ARG A 115 4.88 34.23 16.96
C ARG A 115 4.30 33.04 17.73
N LEU A 116 4.16 31.88 17.09
CA LEU A 116 3.72 30.64 17.76
C LEU A 116 4.80 30.08 18.69
N GLU A 117 6.07 30.16 18.30
CA GLU A 117 7.21 29.80 19.16
C GLU A 117 7.32 30.72 20.38
N GLU A 118 7.13 32.03 20.21
CA GLU A 118 7.07 33.00 21.32
C GLU A 118 5.94 32.72 22.31
N LYS A 119 4.87 32.05 21.87
CA LYS A 119 3.77 31.57 22.71
C LYS A 119 4.06 30.23 23.39
N GLY A 120 5.20 29.60 23.10
CA GLY A 120 5.66 28.35 23.72
C GLY A 120 5.34 27.08 22.93
N TYR A 121 4.85 27.18 21.70
CA TYR A 121 4.59 26.01 20.86
C TYR A 121 5.85 25.53 20.13
N THR A 122 5.98 24.22 19.95
CA THR A 122 7.01 23.64 19.08
C THR A 122 6.53 23.65 17.63
N VAL A 123 7.18 24.42 16.77
CA VAL A 123 6.78 24.64 15.38
C VAL A 123 7.79 24.00 14.42
N ALA A 124 7.28 23.47 13.30
CA ALA A 124 8.08 23.07 12.15
C ALA A 124 7.58 23.83 10.92
N THR A 125 8.47 24.13 9.97
CA THR A 125 8.14 24.89 8.76
C THR A 125 8.48 24.12 7.50
N ILE A 126 7.65 24.24 6.47
CA ILE A 126 7.88 23.66 5.15
C ILE A 126 7.52 24.68 4.05
N HIS A 127 8.48 25.05 3.20
CA HIS A 127 8.27 26.02 2.11
C HIS A 127 8.98 25.61 0.81
N GLY A 128 8.63 26.22 -0.32
CA GLY A 128 8.97 25.74 -1.67
C GLY A 128 10.48 25.70 -1.92
N GLY A 129 11.21 26.66 -1.37
CA GLY A 129 12.68 26.73 -1.45
C GLY A 129 13.47 25.68 -0.65
N MET A 130 12.82 24.77 0.09
CA MET A 130 13.52 23.69 0.80
C MET A 130 13.84 22.51 -0.11
N ASP A 131 15.05 21.96 0.03
CA ASP A 131 15.45 20.71 -0.63
C ASP A 131 14.69 19.48 -0.09
N VAL A 132 14.76 18.36 -0.81
CA VAL A 132 14.02 17.13 -0.51
C VAL A 132 14.38 16.54 0.87
N ASP A 133 15.64 16.62 1.29
CA ASP A 133 16.08 16.07 2.57
C ASP A 133 15.63 16.98 3.74
N SER A 134 15.73 18.29 3.56
CA SER A 134 15.21 19.29 4.49
C SER A 134 13.69 19.17 4.69
N ARG A 135 12.92 18.95 3.62
CA ARG A 135 11.46 18.70 3.70
C ARG A 135 11.15 17.43 4.49
N LYS A 136 11.87 16.33 4.24
CA LYS A 136 11.73 15.07 5.01
C LYS A 136 12.07 15.26 6.48
N GLN A 137 13.09 16.05 6.79
CA GLN A 137 13.47 16.36 8.16
C GLN A 137 12.38 17.15 8.88
N ALA A 138 11.84 18.19 8.26
CA ALA A 138 10.74 18.99 8.81
C ALA A 138 9.48 18.15 9.03
N GLN A 139 9.13 17.27 8.07
CA GLN A 139 8.01 16.32 8.21
C GLN A 139 8.21 15.38 9.41
N ARG A 140 9.43 14.87 9.61
CA ARG A 140 9.75 14.02 10.74
C ARG A 140 9.76 14.78 12.07
N GLN A 141 10.25 16.01 12.08
CA GLN A 141 10.21 16.88 13.24
C GLN A 141 8.77 17.14 13.67
N PHE A 142 7.87 17.45 12.74
CA PHE A 142 6.45 17.60 13.00
C PHE A 142 5.79 16.34 13.55
N ARG A 143 6.16 15.17 13.02
CA ARG A 143 5.66 13.90 13.56
C ARG A 143 6.09 13.65 15.01
N THR A 144 7.36 13.91 15.32
CA THR A 144 7.99 13.40 16.55
C THR A 144 8.11 14.42 17.68
N ARG A 145 8.21 15.72 17.38
CA ARG A 145 8.55 16.77 18.34
C ARG A 145 7.66 17.99 18.22
N ALA A 146 7.50 18.51 17.01
CA ALA A 146 6.70 19.70 16.76
C ALA A 146 5.21 19.39 16.92
N LYS A 147 4.47 20.32 17.52
CA LYS A 147 3.01 20.23 17.66
C LYS A 147 2.30 20.87 16.48
N ILE A 148 2.90 21.93 15.94
CA ILE A 148 2.35 22.70 14.82
C ILE A 148 3.32 22.64 13.64
N MET A 149 2.79 22.48 12.44
CA MET A 149 3.52 22.71 11.20
C MET A 149 2.88 23.85 10.44
N VAL A 150 3.69 24.81 9.99
CA VAL A 150 3.26 25.87 9.07
C VAL A 150 3.87 25.57 7.69
N ALA A 151 3.05 25.51 6.65
CA ALA A 151 3.47 25.12 5.31
C ALA A 151 2.97 26.07 4.22
N THR A 152 3.75 26.25 3.15
CA THR A 152 3.29 26.88 1.90
C THR A 152 2.76 25.86 0.90
N ASP A 153 1.91 26.29 -0.02
CA ASP A 153 1.31 25.43 -1.06
C ASP A 153 2.35 24.72 -1.92
N ALA A 154 3.39 25.44 -2.35
CA ALA A 154 4.45 24.93 -3.21
C ALA A 154 5.28 23.81 -2.55
N ALA A 155 5.16 23.66 -1.24
CA ALA A 155 5.91 22.71 -0.45
C ALA A 155 5.04 21.58 0.12
N GLY A 156 3.72 21.78 0.20
CA GLY A 156 2.74 20.77 0.61
C GLY A 156 2.51 19.68 -0.43
N GLU A 157 2.83 19.93 -1.71
CA GLU A 157 2.72 18.92 -2.75
C GLU A 157 3.66 17.73 -2.52
N GLY A 158 3.10 16.52 -2.64
CA GLY A 158 3.83 15.25 -2.47
C GLY A 158 4.07 14.79 -1.02
N ILE A 159 3.76 15.59 0.00
CA ILE A 159 3.97 15.20 1.40
C ILE A 159 2.77 14.41 1.94
N ASN A 160 3.05 13.33 2.68
CA ASN A 160 2.04 12.53 3.37
C ASN A 160 1.95 12.91 4.86
N LEU A 161 0.86 13.55 5.27
CA LEU A 161 0.64 14.03 6.63
C LEU A 161 -0.55 13.33 7.29
N GLN A 162 -0.89 12.09 6.89
CA GLN A 162 -1.98 11.26 7.44
C GLN A 162 -1.97 11.07 8.96
N PHE A 163 -0.87 11.36 9.66
CA PHE A 163 -0.84 11.33 11.13
C PHE A 163 -1.40 12.61 11.77
N CYS A 164 -1.68 13.64 10.97
CA CYS A 164 -2.29 14.89 11.37
C CYS A 164 -3.80 14.86 11.09
N ARG A 165 -4.58 15.43 12.01
CA ARG A 165 -6.05 15.46 11.93
C ARG A 165 -6.62 16.87 11.82
N TYR A 166 -5.86 17.88 12.21
CA TYR A 166 -6.31 19.27 12.22
C TYR A 166 -5.59 20.07 11.15
N LEU A 167 -6.37 20.75 10.32
CA LEU A 167 -5.90 21.67 9.31
C LEU A 167 -6.52 23.05 9.51
N ILE A 168 -5.69 24.08 9.48
CA ILE A 168 -6.12 25.48 9.40
C ILE A 168 -5.61 26.07 8.08
N ASN A 169 -6.51 26.58 7.27
CA ASN A 169 -6.16 27.46 6.17
C ASN A 169 -6.10 28.89 6.70
N TRP A 170 -4.89 29.43 6.82
CA TRP A 170 -4.66 30.81 7.23
C TRP A 170 -5.16 31.79 6.18
N ASP A 171 -4.93 31.45 4.91
CA ASP A 171 -5.45 32.13 3.73
C ASP A 171 -6.11 31.10 2.82
N ILE A 172 -7.25 31.44 2.21
CA ILE A 172 -7.99 30.57 1.31
C ILE A 172 -7.51 30.87 -0.12
N PRO A 173 -7.03 29.86 -0.87
CA PRO A 173 -6.59 30.06 -2.23
C PRO A 173 -7.77 30.38 -3.15
N TRP A 174 -7.50 31.12 -4.22
CA TRP A 174 -8.51 31.55 -5.17
C TRP A 174 -8.97 30.40 -6.06
N ASN A 175 -8.08 29.47 -6.38
CA ASN A 175 -8.37 28.21 -7.02
C ASN A 175 -8.84 27.14 -6.00
N PRO A 176 -10.10 26.66 -6.09
CA PRO A 176 -10.64 25.65 -5.18
C PRO A 176 -9.92 24.29 -5.22
N ASN A 177 -9.31 23.92 -6.35
CA ASN A 177 -8.53 22.69 -6.48
C ASN A 177 -7.36 22.68 -5.47
N ARG A 178 -6.76 23.85 -5.19
CA ARG A 178 -5.71 23.97 -4.16
C ARG A 178 -6.23 23.63 -2.76
N LEU A 179 -7.45 24.04 -2.43
CA LEU A 179 -8.08 23.71 -1.15
C LEU A 179 -8.30 22.21 -1.00
N GLU A 180 -8.81 21.54 -2.05
CA GLU A 180 -8.95 20.09 -2.10
C GLU A 180 -7.59 19.39 -1.94
N GLN A 181 -6.56 19.86 -2.65
CA GLN A 181 -5.21 19.32 -2.55
C GLN A 181 -4.60 19.47 -1.16
N ARG A 182 -4.86 20.58 -0.44
CA ARG A 182 -4.44 20.80 0.96
C ARG A 182 -5.10 19.78 1.89
N MET A 183 -6.42 19.60 1.77
CA MET A 183 -7.16 18.60 2.55
C MET A 183 -6.67 17.18 2.25
N GLY A 184 -6.43 16.89 0.98
CA GLY A 184 -5.89 15.62 0.50
C GLY A 184 -4.48 15.29 1.03
N ARG A 185 -3.81 16.15 1.80
CA ARG A 185 -2.55 15.81 2.50
C ARG A 185 -2.76 15.05 3.80
N ILE A 186 -3.92 15.23 4.43
CA ILE A 186 -4.29 14.62 5.71
C ILE A 186 -5.48 13.66 5.60
N HIS A 187 -6.38 13.89 4.63
CA HIS A 187 -7.54 13.07 4.35
C HIS A 187 -7.22 12.10 3.20
N ARG A 188 -6.68 10.92 3.54
CA ARG A 188 -6.30 9.87 2.58
C ARG A 188 -6.61 8.48 3.16
N TYR A 189 -6.73 7.47 2.29
CA TYR A 189 -6.86 6.06 2.69
C TYR A 189 -5.80 5.65 3.72
N GLY A 190 -6.26 5.22 4.91
CA GLY A 190 -5.40 4.88 6.06
C GLY A 190 -5.49 5.85 7.23
N GLN A 191 -6.14 7.00 7.07
CA GLN A 191 -6.55 7.87 8.18
C GLN A 191 -7.65 7.19 9.00
N THR A 192 -7.48 7.09 10.32
CA THR A 192 -8.39 6.36 11.21
C THR A 192 -9.30 7.26 12.04
N GLY A 193 -9.00 8.56 12.12
CA GLY A 193 -9.80 9.54 12.85
C GLY A 193 -10.38 10.63 11.95
N ASP A 194 -11.44 11.28 12.43
CA ASP A 194 -12.06 12.39 11.72
C ASP A 194 -11.06 13.53 11.53
N VAL A 195 -11.11 14.14 10.35
CA VAL A 195 -10.28 15.27 9.93
C VAL A 195 -11.07 16.56 10.08
N TRP A 196 -10.48 17.55 10.73
CA TRP A 196 -11.09 18.85 10.96
C TRP A 196 -10.35 19.92 10.16
N VAL A 197 -11.10 20.64 9.32
CA VAL A 197 -10.58 21.73 8.49
C VAL A 197 -11.22 23.03 8.92
N TYR A 198 -10.40 24.01 9.31
CA TYR A 198 -10.82 25.36 9.66
C TYR A 198 -10.32 26.35 8.60
N ASN A 199 -11.21 27.22 8.14
CA ASN A 199 -10.88 28.27 7.19
C ASN A 199 -10.99 29.63 7.88
N LEU A 200 -9.89 30.38 7.99
CA LEU A 200 -9.90 31.70 8.61
C LEU A 200 -10.27 32.78 7.58
N VAL A 201 -11.42 33.43 7.78
CA VAL A 201 -11.95 34.48 6.89
C VAL A 201 -12.15 35.77 7.66
N ALA A 202 -11.62 36.88 7.13
CA ALA A 202 -11.85 38.21 7.67
C ALA A 202 -13.19 38.77 7.14
N GLN A 203 -14.25 38.78 7.95
CA GLN A 203 -15.60 39.14 7.49
C GLN A 203 -15.78 40.63 7.17
N ASN A 204 -14.96 41.51 7.76
CA ASN A 204 -15.02 42.96 7.50
C ASN A 204 -14.15 43.38 6.31
N THR A 205 -14.01 42.51 5.30
CA THR A 205 -13.39 42.84 4.02
C THR A 205 -14.31 42.46 2.87
N ARG A 206 -14.17 43.15 1.74
CA ARG A 206 -15.01 42.94 0.55
C ARG A 206 -14.86 41.51 0.03
N GLU A 207 -13.63 41.02 -0.01
CA GLU A 207 -13.25 39.67 -0.40
C GLU A 207 -13.79 38.62 0.58
N GLY A 208 -13.71 38.89 1.88
CA GLY A 208 -14.20 38.00 2.93
C GLY A 208 -15.70 37.75 2.85
N SER A 209 -16.48 38.76 2.44
CA SER A 209 -17.93 38.63 2.24
C SER A 209 -18.29 37.65 1.11
N VAL A 210 -17.51 37.64 0.03
CA VAL A 210 -17.68 36.71 -1.10
C VAL A 210 -17.26 35.31 -0.69
N LEU A 211 -16.08 35.16 -0.08
CA LEU A 211 -15.57 33.88 0.42
C LEU A 211 -16.53 33.21 1.42
N GLN A 212 -17.13 34.00 2.33
CA GLN A 212 -18.11 33.49 3.28
C GLN A 212 -19.33 32.88 2.59
N LYS A 213 -19.82 33.50 1.50
CA LYS A 213 -20.97 32.99 0.73
C LYS A 213 -20.63 31.71 -0.01
N VAL A 214 -19.45 31.64 -0.63
CA VAL A 214 -18.96 30.44 -1.30
C VAL A 214 -18.90 29.27 -0.30
N LEU A 215 -18.26 29.47 0.86
CA LEU A 215 -18.15 28.46 1.91
C LEU A 215 -19.52 28.02 2.45
N SER A 216 -20.41 28.99 2.72
CA SER A 216 -21.77 28.68 3.20
C SER A 216 -22.57 27.87 2.18
N LYS A 217 -22.35 28.11 0.87
CA LYS A 217 -23.01 27.35 -0.19
C LYS A 217 -22.46 25.92 -0.27
N LEU A 218 -21.15 25.74 -0.14
CA LEU A 218 -20.51 24.43 -0.05
C LEU A 218 -21.02 23.62 1.15
N ASP A 219 -21.24 24.26 2.31
CA ASP A 219 -21.84 23.62 3.48
C ASP A 219 -23.28 23.14 3.22
N VAL A 220 -24.11 23.95 2.56
CA VAL A 220 -25.48 23.55 2.17
C VAL A 220 -25.46 22.37 1.19
N MET A 221 -24.51 22.35 0.26
CA MET A 221 -24.31 21.22 -0.65
C MET A 221 -23.87 19.96 0.10
N ARG A 222 -23.00 20.10 1.10
CA ARG A 222 -22.56 19.01 1.99
C ARG A 222 -23.72 18.36 2.70
N GLU A 223 -24.61 19.16 3.29
CA GLU A 223 -25.80 18.65 3.96
C GLU A 223 -26.74 17.93 2.99
N GLN A 224 -26.92 18.44 1.77
CA GLN A 224 -27.77 17.82 0.75
C GLN A 224 -27.18 16.52 0.17
N MET A 225 -25.86 16.42 0.06
CA MET A 225 -25.15 15.23 -0.42
C MET A 225 -25.14 14.11 0.63
N GLY A 226 -25.35 14.42 1.92
CA GLY A 226 -25.34 13.43 3.00
C GLY A 226 -24.00 12.71 3.16
N SER A 227 -22.92 13.27 2.61
CA SER A 227 -21.57 12.76 2.69
C SER A 227 -20.58 13.93 2.69
N ASP A 228 -19.50 13.82 3.48
CA ASP A 228 -18.44 14.83 3.55
C ASP A 228 -17.57 14.90 2.27
N ARG A 229 -17.92 14.15 1.22
CA ARG A 229 -17.21 14.07 -0.08
C ARG A 229 -17.49 15.24 -1.03
N VAL A 230 -18.20 16.28 -0.57
CA VAL A 230 -18.38 17.51 -1.36
C VAL A 230 -17.04 18.16 -1.65
N TYR A 231 -16.09 17.97 -0.73
CA TYR A 231 -14.74 18.46 -0.90
C TYR A 231 -13.90 17.67 -1.93
N ASP A 232 -14.36 16.49 -2.38
CA ASP A 232 -13.71 15.69 -3.43
C ASP A 232 -14.17 16.08 -4.86
N VAL A 233 -15.12 17.02 -4.96
CA VAL A 233 -15.72 17.47 -6.23
C VAL A 233 -15.83 19.00 -6.29
N ILE A 234 -15.06 19.71 -5.46
CA ILE A 234 -15.12 21.18 -5.40
C ILE A 234 -14.74 21.78 -6.75
N ASP A 235 -13.71 21.22 -7.37
CA ASP A 235 -13.22 21.67 -8.69
C ASP A 235 -14.36 21.58 -9.73
N GLU A 236 -15.02 20.41 -9.81
CA GLU A 236 -16.17 20.18 -10.70
C GLU A 236 -17.40 21.06 -10.34
N LEU A 237 -17.60 21.36 -9.05
CA LEU A 237 -18.71 22.19 -8.58
C LEU A 237 -18.52 23.68 -8.90
N LEU A 238 -17.28 24.17 -8.85
CA LEU A 238 -16.94 25.59 -8.98
C LEU A 238 -16.33 25.96 -10.33
N GLU A 239 -16.12 25.00 -11.23
CA GLU A 239 -15.62 25.21 -12.60
C GLU A 239 -16.35 26.33 -13.37
N ASP A 240 -17.68 26.43 -13.22
CA ASP A 240 -18.49 27.46 -13.90
C ASP A 240 -18.67 28.74 -13.08
N VAL A 241 -18.12 28.79 -11.86
CA VAL A 241 -18.22 29.95 -10.98
C VAL A 241 -16.93 30.75 -11.14
N PRO A 242 -16.97 31.94 -11.78
CA PRO A 242 -15.78 32.76 -11.96
C PRO A 242 -15.46 33.49 -10.65
N LEU A 243 -15.02 32.74 -9.62
CA LEU A 243 -14.74 33.21 -8.26
C LEU A 243 -13.86 34.46 -8.26
N VAL A 244 -12.83 34.42 -9.09
CA VAL A 244 -11.88 35.52 -9.28
C VAL A 244 -12.61 36.79 -9.71
N ARG A 245 -13.44 36.70 -10.77
CA ARG A 245 -14.22 37.86 -11.24
C ARG A 245 -15.23 38.34 -10.21
N LEU A 246 -15.85 37.43 -9.46
CA LEU A 246 -16.80 37.81 -8.42
C LEU A 246 -16.11 38.61 -7.30
N ILE A 247 -14.89 38.24 -6.94
CA ILE A 247 -14.12 38.95 -5.93
C ILE A 247 -13.54 40.25 -6.51
N GLU A 248 -13.02 40.25 -7.74
CA GLU A 248 -12.61 41.48 -8.45
C GLU A 248 -13.77 42.49 -8.51
N ASN A 249 -14.96 42.04 -8.92
CA ASN A 249 -16.16 42.87 -8.94
C ASN A 249 -16.54 43.34 -7.54
N ALA A 250 -16.37 42.52 -6.50
CA ALA A 250 -16.63 42.95 -5.12
C ALA A 250 -15.62 44.00 -4.63
N ILE A 251 -14.36 43.92 -5.05
CA ILE A 251 -13.33 44.93 -4.75
C ILE A 251 -13.64 46.24 -5.49
N ASP A 252 -14.02 46.16 -6.76
CA ASP A 252 -14.25 47.32 -7.63
C ASP A 252 -15.64 47.97 -7.46
N ALA A 253 -16.61 47.25 -6.90
CA ALA A 253 -17.98 47.74 -6.74
C ALA A 253 -18.08 48.93 -5.76
N GLU A 254 -18.90 49.91 -6.15
CA GLU A 254 -19.32 51.01 -5.27
C GLU A 254 -20.50 50.63 -4.36
N ASP A 255 -21.28 49.60 -4.74
CA ASP A 255 -22.44 49.07 -3.99
C ASP A 255 -22.26 47.58 -3.64
N GLU A 256 -22.07 47.32 -2.34
CA GLU A 256 -21.89 45.97 -1.79
C GLU A 256 -23.12 45.08 -1.95
N ALA A 257 -24.34 45.64 -1.97
CA ALA A 257 -25.58 44.87 -2.08
C ALA A 257 -25.78 44.31 -3.50
N ALA A 258 -25.36 45.06 -4.52
CA ALA A 258 -25.42 44.64 -5.91
C ALA A 258 -24.41 43.51 -6.21
N SER A 259 -23.15 43.68 -5.78
CA SER A 259 -22.11 42.64 -5.89
C SER A 259 -22.51 41.38 -5.12
N ALA A 260 -23.12 41.55 -3.94
CA ALA A 260 -23.65 40.47 -3.14
C ALA A 260 -24.74 39.64 -3.84
N ALA A 261 -25.62 40.29 -4.61
CA ALA A 261 -26.71 39.63 -5.34
C ALA A 261 -26.19 38.94 -6.61
N GLU A 262 -25.23 39.54 -7.30
CA GLU A 262 -24.55 38.93 -8.46
C GLU A 262 -23.82 37.64 -8.06
N THR A 263 -23.09 37.69 -6.94
CA THR A 263 -22.42 36.51 -6.36
C THR A 263 -23.42 35.39 -6.06
N ASP A 264 -24.57 35.72 -5.46
CA ASP A 264 -25.57 34.72 -5.08
C ASP A 264 -26.30 34.13 -6.29
N ALA A 265 -26.51 34.94 -7.34
CA ALA A 265 -27.07 34.48 -8.61
C ALA A 265 -26.11 33.53 -9.35
N ALA A 266 -24.82 33.88 -9.44
CA ALA A 266 -23.80 33.05 -10.06
C ALA A 266 -23.65 31.70 -9.33
N LEU A 267 -23.59 31.73 -8.00
CA LEU A 267 -23.53 30.51 -7.19
C LEU A 267 -24.81 29.68 -7.31
N SER A 268 -26.00 30.30 -7.35
CA SER A 268 -27.27 29.58 -7.39
C SER A 268 -27.57 28.93 -8.75
N ALA A 269 -27.10 29.51 -9.85
CA ALA A 269 -27.19 28.91 -11.19
C ALA A 269 -26.38 27.60 -11.28
N ALA A 270 -25.19 27.55 -10.66
CA ALA A 270 -24.33 26.38 -10.62
C ALA A 270 -24.84 25.25 -9.68
N SER A 271 -25.65 25.58 -8.66
CA SER A 271 -25.75 24.74 -7.45
C SER A 271 -26.75 23.57 -7.44
N LYS A 272 -27.81 23.55 -8.28
CA LYS A 272 -28.86 22.50 -8.16
C LYS A 272 -28.76 21.41 -9.20
N GLU A 273 -28.61 21.77 -10.47
CA GLU A 273 -28.58 20.80 -11.57
C GLU A 273 -27.21 20.11 -11.68
N LYS A 274 -26.12 20.87 -11.50
CA LYS A 274 -24.74 20.32 -11.50
C LYS A 274 -24.50 19.42 -10.29
N ALA A 275 -24.93 19.83 -9.08
CA ALA A 275 -24.85 18.97 -7.89
C ALA A 275 -25.66 17.67 -8.06
N ALA A 276 -26.85 17.72 -8.66
CA ALA A 276 -27.64 16.52 -8.95
C ALA A 276 -26.99 15.61 -10.02
N ARG A 277 -26.40 16.19 -11.07
CA ARG A 277 -25.62 15.47 -12.09
C ARG A 277 -24.36 14.83 -11.50
N LEU A 278 -23.60 15.56 -10.70
CA LEU A 278 -22.41 15.07 -10.01
C LEU A 278 -22.77 13.98 -9.00
N MET A 279 -23.89 14.11 -8.27
CA MET A 279 -24.42 13.01 -7.46
C MET A 279 -24.78 11.78 -8.30
N ALA A 280 -25.35 11.96 -9.49
CA ALA A 280 -25.68 10.85 -10.39
C ALA A 280 -24.42 10.22 -11.01
N PHE A 281 -23.42 11.03 -11.36
CA PHE A 281 -22.11 10.62 -11.84
C PHE A 281 -21.35 9.88 -10.75
N GLN A 282 -21.18 10.45 -9.56
CA GLN A 282 -20.63 9.74 -8.40
C GLN A 282 -21.41 8.49 -8.05
N LYS A 283 -22.75 8.48 -8.09
CA LYS A 283 -23.52 7.24 -7.89
C LYS A 283 -23.19 6.20 -8.95
N LYS A 284 -23.05 6.58 -10.23
CA LYS A 284 -22.62 5.66 -11.32
C LYS A 284 -21.17 5.21 -11.16
N THR A 285 -20.25 6.11 -10.87
CA THR A 285 -18.83 5.85 -10.65
C THR A 285 -18.61 5.03 -9.38
N SER A 286 -19.38 5.27 -8.31
CA SER A 286 -19.43 4.48 -7.06
C SER A 286 -20.19 3.16 -7.21
N LEU A 287 -21.09 3.02 -8.19
CA LEU A 287 -21.67 1.73 -8.58
C LEU A 287 -20.65 0.88 -9.35
N ALA A 288 -19.76 1.52 -10.14
CA ALA A 288 -18.63 0.86 -10.81
C ALA A 288 -17.43 0.63 -9.85
N SER A 289 -17.24 1.52 -8.87
CA SER A 289 -16.28 1.43 -7.77
C SER A 289 -17.01 1.16 -6.45
N ARG A 290 -17.85 0.10 -6.44
CA ARG A 290 -17.91 -0.68 -5.21
C ARG A 290 -16.49 -1.20 -5.00
N LEU A 291 -15.68 -0.43 -4.26
CA LEU A 291 -14.70 -0.97 -3.34
C LEU A 291 -15.54 -1.88 -2.46
N ASP A 292 -15.74 -3.09 -2.95
CA ASP A 292 -16.38 -4.12 -2.18
C ASP A 292 -15.44 -4.32 -1.02
N LEU A 293 -15.78 -3.70 0.12
CA LEU A 293 -14.95 -3.75 1.31
C LEU A 293 -14.66 -5.20 1.68
N ARG A 294 -15.55 -6.13 1.29
CA ARG A 294 -15.31 -7.55 1.35
C ARG A 294 -14.22 -7.97 0.37
N SER A 295 -14.37 -7.82 -0.95
CA SER A 295 -13.30 -8.12 -1.93
C SER A 295 -11.96 -7.43 -1.61
N ALA A 296 -11.96 -6.19 -1.13
CA ALA A 296 -10.76 -5.45 -0.75
C ALA A 296 -10.12 -5.98 0.55
N ARG A 297 -10.94 -6.39 1.53
CA ARG A 297 -10.46 -7.13 2.71
C ARG A 297 -9.94 -8.50 2.29
N GLU A 298 -10.63 -9.23 1.43
CA GLU A 298 -10.19 -10.53 0.91
C GLU A 298 -8.88 -10.42 0.13
N LEU A 299 -8.70 -9.37 -0.69
CA LEU A 299 -7.44 -9.06 -1.36
C LEU A 299 -6.32 -8.71 -0.38
N ARG A 300 -6.60 -7.89 0.63
CA ARG A 300 -5.63 -7.55 1.67
C ARG A 300 -5.25 -8.78 2.48
N ASP A 301 -6.22 -9.55 2.93
CA ASP A 301 -6.03 -10.74 3.75
C ASP A 301 -5.29 -11.83 2.96
N ALA A 302 -5.62 -12.02 1.67
CA ALA A 302 -4.89 -12.92 0.78
C ALA A 302 -3.47 -12.41 0.48
N SER A 303 -3.28 -11.09 0.38
CA SER A 303 -1.95 -10.49 0.26
C SER A 303 -1.13 -10.70 1.53
N ASP A 304 -1.73 -10.54 2.70
CA ASP A 304 -1.06 -10.73 4.00
C ASP A 304 -0.72 -12.21 4.25
N GLU A 305 -1.59 -13.14 3.82
CA GLU A 305 -1.38 -14.59 3.86
C GLU A 305 -0.18 -15.02 3.02
N ARG A 306 -0.05 -14.47 1.80
CA ARG A 306 0.99 -14.81 0.81
C ARG A 306 2.26 -13.97 0.93
N ARG A 307 2.28 -12.96 1.79
CA ARG A 307 3.44 -12.06 1.93
C ARG A 307 4.61 -12.81 2.55
N LEU A 308 5.77 -12.74 1.89
CA LEU A 308 7.01 -13.29 2.46
C LEU A 308 7.34 -12.58 3.77
N GLN A 309 7.57 -13.34 4.84
CA GLN A 309 7.86 -12.74 6.14
C GLN A 309 9.21 -12.02 6.14
N PRO A 310 9.32 -10.90 6.87
CA PRO A 310 10.61 -10.28 7.17
C PRO A 310 11.65 -11.26 7.69
N LEU A 311 11.23 -12.27 8.47
CA LEU A 311 12.12 -13.29 9.03
C LEU A 311 12.73 -14.21 7.96
N PHE A 312 11.95 -14.61 6.94
CA PHE A 312 12.50 -15.40 5.83
C PHE A 312 13.49 -14.57 5.01
N ILE A 313 13.17 -13.29 4.75
CA ILE A 313 14.07 -12.34 4.08
C ILE A 313 15.37 -12.20 4.89
N GLN A 314 15.25 -12.02 6.20
CA GLN A 314 16.39 -11.92 7.12
C GLN A 314 17.25 -13.18 7.08
N ARG A 315 16.67 -14.36 7.33
CA ARG A 315 17.42 -15.63 7.37
C ARG A 315 18.10 -15.93 6.05
N PHE A 316 17.41 -15.72 4.93
CA PHE A 316 18.01 -15.85 3.61
C PHE A 316 19.19 -14.89 3.46
N PHE A 317 19.00 -13.62 3.77
CA PHE A 317 20.04 -12.60 3.66
C PHE A 317 21.25 -12.95 4.53
N GLU A 318 21.04 -13.27 5.81
CA GLU A 318 22.10 -13.65 6.75
C GLU A 318 22.93 -14.81 6.21
N ARG A 319 22.28 -15.90 5.77
CA ARG A 319 22.96 -17.09 5.25
C ARG A 319 23.69 -16.82 3.94
N ALA A 320 23.04 -16.16 2.98
CA ALA A 320 23.63 -15.88 1.68
C ALA A 320 24.76 -14.84 1.80
N TRP A 321 24.60 -13.82 2.64
CA TRP A 321 25.62 -12.80 2.90
C TRP A 321 26.85 -13.40 3.55
N THR A 322 26.69 -14.26 4.56
CA THR A 322 27.84 -14.96 5.16
C THR A 322 28.48 -15.94 4.18
N ALA A 323 27.69 -16.61 3.32
CA ALA A 323 28.22 -17.53 2.31
C ALA A 323 29.07 -16.83 1.23
N CYS A 324 28.79 -15.56 0.92
CA CYS A 324 29.65 -14.74 0.05
C CYS A 324 30.73 -13.97 0.82
N GLU A 325 31.09 -14.41 2.03
CA GLU A 325 32.14 -13.82 2.89
C GLU A 325 31.81 -12.39 3.38
N GLY A 326 30.54 -12.01 3.35
CA GLY A 326 30.06 -10.75 3.91
C GLY A 326 30.01 -10.75 5.43
N THR A 327 30.28 -9.59 6.04
CA THR A 327 30.16 -9.38 7.48
C THR A 327 28.85 -8.67 7.83
N LEU A 328 28.19 -9.12 8.89
CA LEU A 328 26.91 -8.59 9.37
C LEU A 328 26.98 -8.37 10.88
N ARG A 329 26.49 -7.24 11.36
CA ARG A 329 26.42 -6.89 12.79
C ARG A 329 25.02 -6.40 13.14
N LYS A 330 24.44 -6.96 14.20
CA LYS A 330 23.20 -6.43 14.79
C LYS A 330 23.54 -5.27 15.73
N ASP A 331 22.74 -4.22 15.73
CA ASP A 331 22.91 -3.10 16.65
C ASP A 331 22.49 -3.49 18.09
N ASP A 332 23.19 -2.96 19.08
CA ASP A 332 22.94 -3.29 20.50
C ASP A 332 21.76 -2.49 21.08
N HIS A 333 21.45 -1.32 20.52
CA HIS A 333 20.46 -0.39 21.07
C HIS A 333 19.17 -0.35 20.24
N PHE A 334 19.27 -0.60 18.94
CA PHE A 334 18.14 -0.57 18.02
C PHE A 334 17.93 -1.92 17.33
N SER A 335 16.69 -2.22 16.94
CA SER A 335 16.36 -3.42 16.15
C SER A 335 16.76 -3.26 14.69
N VAL A 336 18.04 -2.94 14.42
CA VAL A 336 18.61 -2.71 13.08
C VAL A 336 19.89 -3.50 12.87
N TRP A 337 20.29 -3.63 11.61
CA TRP A 337 21.47 -4.34 11.17
C TRP A 337 22.42 -3.42 10.40
N HIS A 338 23.71 -3.74 10.47
CA HIS A 338 24.81 -3.10 9.76
C HIS A 338 25.57 -4.14 8.97
N ILE A 339 25.94 -3.83 7.72
CA ILE A 339 26.76 -4.71 6.86
C ILE A 339 28.14 -4.12 6.65
N GLY A 340 29.13 -4.98 6.47
CA GLY A 340 30.45 -4.57 6.00
C GLY A 340 30.48 -4.23 4.51
N PRO A 341 31.69 -4.09 3.92
CA PRO A 341 31.87 -3.87 2.49
C PRO A 341 31.20 -4.97 1.65
N THR A 342 30.69 -4.58 0.49
CA THR A 342 30.05 -5.52 -0.44
C THR A 342 31.09 -6.53 -0.96
N PRO A 343 30.83 -7.85 -0.83
CA PRO A 343 31.75 -8.86 -1.32
C PRO A 343 32.03 -8.78 -2.83
N THR A 344 33.27 -9.09 -3.23
CA THR A 344 33.74 -9.03 -4.62
C THR A 344 32.87 -9.87 -5.55
N ALA A 345 32.46 -11.06 -5.10
CA ALA A 345 31.60 -11.96 -5.87
C ALA A 345 30.26 -11.30 -6.28
N LEU A 346 29.67 -10.46 -5.41
CA LEU A 346 28.43 -9.74 -5.73
C LEU A 346 28.69 -8.57 -6.68
N LEU A 347 29.82 -7.86 -6.53
CA LEU A 347 30.20 -6.78 -7.42
C LEU A 347 30.40 -7.27 -8.86
N ASP A 348 30.95 -8.47 -9.04
CA ASP A 348 31.14 -9.06 -10.36
C ASP A 348 29.80 -9.45 -11.01
N VAL A 349 28.87 -10.05 -10.26
CA VAL A 349 27.50 -10.31 -10.75
C VAL A 349 26.79 -9.01 -11.15
N ALA A 350 26.93 -7.95 -10.35
CA ALA A 350 26.33 -6.65 -10.64
C ALA A 350 26.91 -6.01 -11.92
N ARG A 351 28.23 -6.09 -12.13
CA ARG A 351 28.91 -5.58 -13.33
C ARG A 351 28.41 -6.26 -14.61
N GLU A 352 28.29 -7.59 -14.59
CA GLU A 352 27.77 -8.35 -15.74
C GLU A 352 26.35 -7.94 -16.13
N ARG A 353 25.49 -7.71 -15.13
CA ARG A 353 24.09 -7.32 -15.33
C ARG A 353 23.88 -5.82 -15.50
N ARG A 354 24.94 -5.01 -15.44
CA ARG A 354 24.89 -3.55 -15.43
C ARG A 354 23.96 -3.00 -14.35
N GLN A 355 23.90 -3.66 -13.20
CA GLN A 355 23.14 -3.21 -12.04
C GLN A 355 23.97 -2.22 -11.20
N PRO A 356 23.40 -1.08 -10.77
CA PRO A 356 24.10 -0.15 -9.89
C PRO A 356 24.19 -0.76 -8.49
N LEU A 357 25.40 -1.14 -8.07
CA LEU A 357 25.67 -1.68 -6.74
C LEU A 357 26.78 -0.89 -6.05
N SER A 358 26.52 -0.42 -4.83
CA SER A 358 27.50 0.29 -4.02
C SER A 358 28.51 -0.67 -3.38
N GLU A 359 29.77 -0.26 -3.31
CA GLU A 359 30.84 -1.03 -2.64
C GLU A 359 30.72 -1.00 -1.11
N ARG A 360 30.05 0.02 -0.56
CA ARG A 360 29.83 0.19 0.87
C ARG A 360 28.43 0.74 1.16
N TYR A 361 27.89 0.32 2.30
CA TYR A 361 26.60 0.76 2.81
C TYR A 361 26.79 1.28 4.24
N ASP A 362 26.81 2.60 4.40
CA ASP A 362 27.02 3.24 5.71
C ASP A 362 25.70 3.44 6.49
N THR A 363 24.56 3.05 5.90
CA THR A 363 23.24 3.20 6.51
C THR A 363 22.78 1.89 7.15
N PRO A 364 22.22 1.93 8.37
CA PRO A 364 21.58 0.76 8.95
C PRO A 364 20.37 0.33 8.12
N PHE A 365 19.99 -0.92 8.25
CA PHE A 365 18.81 -1.45 7.58
C PHE A 365 17.98 -2.34 8.49
N VAL A 366 16.75 -2.60 8.06
CA VAL A 366 15.82 -3.55 8.67
C VAL A 366 15.18 -4.42 7.59
N PHE A 367 14.72 -5.59 7.96
CA PHE A 367 13.96 -6.48 7.07
C PHE A 367 12.44 -6.27 7.19
N ASP A 368 11.99 -5.71 8.32
CA ASP A 368 10.58 -5.47 8.58
C ASP A 368 10.17 -4.05 8.19
N LYS A 369 9.27 -3.96 7.21
CA LYS A 369 8.68 -2.70 6.74
C LYS A 369 7.93 -1.98 7.86
N GLN A 370 7.37 -2.69 8.84
CA GLN A 370 6.65 -2.06 9.95
C GLN A 370 7.57 -1.18 10.80
N LEU A 371 8.86 -1.50 10.92
CA LEU A 371 9.82 -0.72 11.70
C LEU A 371 10.21 0.61 11.04
N VAL A 372 10.19 0.69 9.71
CA VAL A 372 10.41 1.94 8.95
C VAL A 372 9.09 2.64 8.64
N SER A 373 7.96 2.00 8.92
CA SER A 373 6.65 2.60 8.74
C SER A 373 6.56 3.85 9.59
N VAL A 374 5.94 4.86 9.01
CA VAL A 374 5.55 6.07 9.71
C VAL A 374 4.83 5.67 11.00
N ALA A 375 3.89 4.72 10.97
CA ALA A 375 3.12 4.25 12.13
C ALA A 375 3.88 3.44 13.24
N SER A 376 5.19 3.17 13.09
CA SER A 376 5.94 2.37 14.08
C SER A 376 6.04 3.06 15.45
N GLN A 377 5.79 2.30 16.52
CA GLN A 377 6.08 2.72 17.90
C GLN A 377 7.55 2.48 18.30
N VAL A 378 8.24 1.59 17.58
CA VAL A 378 9.65 1.24 17.83
C VAL A 378 10.55 2.27 17.15
N ARG A 379 11.42 2.92 17.93
CA ARG A 379 12.39 3.89 17.39
C ARG A 379 13.50 3.17 16.62
N VAL A 380 13.84 3.69 15.45
CA VAL A 380 14.99 3.26 14.64
C VAL A 380 15.85 4.47 14.25
N PRO A 381 17.17 4.29 14.00
CA PRO A 381 18.07 5.36 13.59
C PRO A 381 17.62 6.10 12.32
N GLU A 382 18.06 7.35 12.19
CA GLU A 382 17.81 8.17 11.00
C GLU A 382 18.42 7.51 9.75
N ARG A 383 17.72 7.57 8.60
CA ARG A 383 18.14 6.97 7.32
C ARG A 383 18.20 5.43 7.28
N THR A 384 17.56 4.75 8.23
CA THR A 384 17.39 3.29 8.17
C THR A 384 16.66 2.88 6.89
N LYS A 385 17.23 1.94 6.12
CA LYS A 385 16.65 1.44 4.87
C LYS A 385 15.95 0.09 5.06
N LEU A 386 14.96 -0.19 4.22
CA LEU A 386 14.37 -1.52 4.13
C LEU A 386 15.23 -2.40 3.21
N MET A 387 15.66 -3.55 3.72
CA MET A 387 16.36 -4.58 2.96
C MET A 387 15.39 -5.71 2.61
N GLY A 388 15.26 -6.03 1.32
CA GLY A 388 14.37 -7.08 0.84
C GLY A 388 14.23 -7.07 -0.69
N PRO A 389 13.33 -7.90 -1.25
CA PRO A 389 13.11 -8.00 -2.70
C PRO A 389 12.87 -6.63 -3.34
N GLY A 390 13.55 -6.35 -4.45
CA GLY A 390 13.53 -5.06 -5.15
C GLY A 390 14.63 -4.08 -4.71
N HIS A 391 15.36 -4.37 -3.63
CA HIS A 391 16.59 -3.66 -3.31
C HIS A 391 17.75 -4.22 -4.17
N PRO A 392 18.55 -3.40 -4.87
CA PRO A 392 19.60 -3.89 -5.78
C PRO A 392 20.55 -4.91 -5.14
N LEU A 393 21.03 -4.65 -3.92
CA LEU A 393 21.88 -5.60 -3.18
C LEU A 393 21.21 -6.95 -2.95
N PHE A 394 19.93 -6.94 -2.59
CA PHE A 394 19.18 -8.15 -2.27
C PHE A 394 18.92 -8.97 -3.54
N ASP A 395 18.55 -8.31 -4.63
CA ASP A 395 18.32 -8.96 -5.92
C ASP A 395 19.62 -9.54 -6.50
N THR A 396 20.75 -8.82 -6.38
CA THR A 396 22.08 -9.34 -6.75
C THR A 396 22.46 -10.55 -5.89
N LEU A 397 22.16 -10.52 -4.59
CA LEU A 397 22.42 -11.63 -3.67
C LEU A 397 21.59 -12.87 -4.03
N ILE A 398 20.32 -12.71 -4.41
CA ILE A 398 19.49 -13.81 -4.93
C ILE A 398 20.12 -14.40 -6.18
N GLU A 399 20.48 -13.58 -7.16
CA GLU A 399 21.07 -14.05 -8.42
C GLU A 399 22.37 -14.81 -8.17
N TRP A 400 23.25 -14.28 -7.31
CA TRP A 400 24.47 -14.95 -6.90
C TRP A 400 24.18 -16.31 -6.25
N ALA A 401 23.26 -16.35 -5.27
CA ALA A 401 22.90 -17.58 -4.58
C ALA A 401 22.34 -18.64 -5.54
N ILE A 402 21.50 -18.25 -6.51
CA ILE A 402 20.97 -19.15 -7.54
C ILE A 402 22.10 -19.68 -8.45
N ARG A 403 23.05 -18.83 -8.85
CA ARG A 403 24.19 -19.22 -9.69
C ARG A 403 25.10 -20.23 -8.98
N GLU A 404 25.45 -19.96 -7.73
CA GLU A 404 26.24 -20.89 -6.91
C GLU A 404 25.51 -22.22 -6.69
N ALA A 405 24.22 -22.15 -6.35
CA ALA A 405 23.39 -23.34 -6.17
C ALA A 405 23.32 -24.18 -7.46
N ARG A 406 23.18 -23.56 -8.64
CA ARG A 406 23.17 -24.28 -9.92
C ARG A 406 24.47 -25.04 -10.18
N GLN A 407 25.63 -24.48 -9.84
CA GLN A 407 26.90 -25.18 -9.99
C GLN A 407 26.99 -26.40 -9.07
N ALA A 408 26.50 -26.29 -7.84
CA ALA A 408 26.43 -27.41 -6.91
C ALA A 408 25.43 -28.47 -7.40
N PHE A 409 24.25 -28.06 -7.84
CA PHE A 409 23.20 -28.92 -8.35
C PHE A 409 23.59 -29.70 -9.62
N ALA A 410 24.39 -29.10 -10.50
CA ALA A 410 24.91 -29.78 -11.68
C ALA A 410 25.83 -30.98 -11.35
N LYS A 411 26.38 -31.03 -10.14
CA LYS A 411 27.22 -32.14 -9.65
C LYS A 411 26.41 -33.23 -8.93
N GLY A 412 25.09 -33.04 -8.81
CA GLY A 412 24.20 -33.85 -7.97
C GLY A 412 24.25 -33.38 -6.51
N ALA A 413 23.07 -33.12 -5.91
CA ALA A 413 22.95 -32.70 -4.53
C ALA A 413 22.44 -33.84 -3.64
N THR A 414 23.01 -33.95 -2.44
CA THR A 414 22.51 -34.82 -1.38
C THR A 414 22.08 -33.95 -0.21
N LEU A 415 20.85 -34.14 0.26
CA LEU A 415 20.32 -33.44 1.42
C LEU A 415 19.83 -34.47 2.45
N VAL A 416 19.67 -34.02 3.69
CA VAL A 416 19.16 -34.81 4.80
C VAL A 416 17.85 -34.19 5.27
N ASP A 417 16.80 -34.99 5.37
CA ASP A 417 15.53 -34.62 6.00
C ASP A 417 15.29 -35.51 7.22
N PRO A 418 15.17 -34.94 8.44
CA PRO A 418 14.89 -35.73 9.64
C PRO A 418 13.50 -36.37 9.66
N ASN A 419 12.57 -35.92 8.82
CA ASN A 419 11.18 -36.34 8.85
C ASN A 419 10.89 -37.57 7.99
N ILE A 420 11.85 -38.03 7.17
CA ILE A 420 11.65 -39.14 6.25
C ILE A 420 12.25 -40.45 6.79
N ALA A 421 11.65 -41.56 6.38
CA ALA A 421 12.03 -42.90 6.81
C ALA A 421 13.03 -43.60 5.89
N LYS A 422 12.90 -43.31 4.60
CA LYS A 422 13.57 -43.99 3.50
C LYS A 422 14.15 -42.93 2.57
N PRO A 423 15.27 -43.20 1.91
CA PRO A 423 15.80 -42.33 0.88
C PRO A 423 14.76 -42.07 -0.22
N GLN A 424 14.69 -40.84 -0.70
CA GLN A 424 13.81 -40.45 -1.81
C GLN A 424 14.55 -39.53 -2.78
N ARG A 425 14.13 -39.52 -4.04
CA ARG A 425 14.69 -38.62 -5.06
C ARG A 425 13.70 -37.50 -5.33
N ILE A 426 14.20 -36.28 -5.49
CA ILE A 426 13.38 -35.12 -5.79
C ILE A 426 13.87 -34.38 -7.02
N TRP A 427 12.95 -33.72 -7.71
CA TRP A 427 13.22 -32.79 -8.79
C TRP A 427 12.54 -31.45 -8.50
N LEU A 428 13.31 -30.37 -8.59
CA LEU A 428 12.74 -29.03 -8.58
C LEU A 428 12.33 -28.67 -10.01
N VAL A 429 11.04 -28.48 -10.22
CA VAL A 429 10.45 -28.26 -11.53
C VAL A 429 9.83 -26.87 -11.58
N ARG A 430 10.08 -26.16 -12.68
CA ARG A 430 9.48 -24.86 -13.00
C ARG A 430 8.49 -25.01 -14.14
N SER A 431 7.23 -24.67 -13.88
CA SER A 431 6.18 -24.59 -14.89
C SER A 431 5.85 -23.14 -15.22
N THR A 432 5.85 -22.80 -16.51
CA THR A 432 5.66 -21.43 -17.01
C THR A 432 4.50 -21.37 -17.99
N ILE A 433 3.59 -20.42 -17.76
CA ILE A 433 2.49 -20.08 -18.67
C ILE A 433 2.79 -18.72 -19.30
N GLU A 434 2.70 -18.65 -20.62
CA GLU A 434 2.87 -17.42 -21.40
C GLU A 434 1.56 -17.02 -22.08
N ASP A 435 1.39 -15.74 -22.44
CA ASP A 435 0.25 -15.29 -23.26
C ASP A 435 0.65 -15.01 -24.72
N GLY A 436 -0.26 -14.50 -25.55
CA GLY A 436 -0.03 -14.20 -26.95
C GLY A 436 0.54 -12.81 -27.25
N ARG A 437 0.75 -11.94 -26.25
CA ARG A 437 1.30 -10.58 -26.46
C ARG A 437 2.75 -10.62 -26.97
N ARG A 438 3.16 -9.63 -27.74
CA ARG A 438 4.56 -9.52 -28.20
C ARG A 438 5.43 -8.89 -27.10
N ALA A 439 6.70 -9.29 -27.03
CA ALA A 439 7.67 -8.62 -26.18
C ALA A 439 7.79 -7.14 -26.60
N VAL A 440 7.76 -6.23 -25.63
CA VAL A 440 7.76 -4.78 -25.86
C VAL A 440 9.12 -4.29 -26.42
N ARG A 441 10.18 -5.11 -26.31
CA ARG A 441 11.53 -4.87 -26.87
C ARG A 441 12.21 -6.18 -27.28
N GLN A 442 13.02 -6.16 -28.34
CA GLN A 442 13.75 -7.33 -28.88
C GLN A 442 14.73 -7.98 -27.88
N ASP A 443 15.25 -7.23 -26.90
CA ASP A 443 16.27 -7.71 -25.96
C ASP A 443 15.71 -8.26 -24.63
N TRP A 444 14.40 -8.19 -24.41
CA TRP A 444 13.78 -8.67 -23.17
C TRP A 444 12.95 -9.92 -23.44
N ARG A 445 13.33 -11.03 -22.80
CA ARG A 445 12.43 -12.19 -22.69
C ARG A 445 11.11 -11.71 -22.10
N LYS A 446 10.02 -12.08 -22.75
CA LYS A 446 8.68 -11.74 -22.27
C LYS A 446 8.50 -12.36 -20.88
N PRO A 447 8.13 -11.57 -19.86
CA PRO A 447 7.85 -12.16 -18.56
C PRO A 447 6.66 -13.11 -18.71
N PRO A 448 6.76 -14.34 -18.19
CA PRO A 448 5.64 -15.28 -18.19
C PRO A 448 4.45 -14.68 -17.45
N VAL A 449 3.25 -15.10 -17.85
CA VAL A 449 1.97 -14.71 -17.25
C VAL A 449 1.88 -15.26 -15.83
N HIS A 450 2.37 -16.48 -15.65
CA HIS A 450 2.41 -17.18 -14.39
C HIS A 450 3.57 -18.16 -14.38
N GLU A 451 4.36 -18.17 -13.31
CA GLU A 451 5.36 -19.20 -13.05
C GLU A 451 5.02 -19.91 -11.75
N ARG A 452 5.23 -21.22 -11.72
CA ARG A 452 5.08 -22.04 -10.53
C ARG A 452 6.32 -22.89 -10.37
N LEU A 453 6.89 -22.85 -9.18
CA LEU A 453 7.89 -23.82 -8.74
C LEU A 453 7.16 -24.94 -8.00
N ALA A 454 7.58 -26.18 -8.23
CA ALA A 454 7.08 -27.35 -7.55
C ALA A 454 8.21 -28.36 -7.33
N VAL A 455 8.09 -29.16 -6.29
CA VAL A 455 9.01 -30.29 -6.05
C VAL A 455 8.26 -31.57 -6.40
N VAL A 456 8.82 -32.33 -7.33
CA VAL A 456 8.37 -33.70 -7.65
C VAL A 456 9.18 -34.65 -6.80
N VAL A 457 8.54 -35.55 -6.07
CA VAL A 457 9.17 -36.53 -5.20
C VAL A 457 8.88 -37.92 -5.71
N HIS A 458 9.93 -38.73 -5.86
CA HIS A 458 9.85 -40.17 -6.08
C HIS A 458 10.25 -40.90 -4.80
N ASP A 459 9.28 -41.59 -4.22
CA ASP A 459 9.48 -42.48 -3.09
C ASP A 459 8.93 -43.89 -3.38
N HIS A 460 8.90 -44.72 -2.35
CA HIS A 460 8.38 -46.09 -2.42
C HIS A 460 6.90 -46.22 -2.83
N MET A 461 6.13 -45.13 -2.81
CA MET A 461 4.72 -45.09 -3.22
C MET A 461 4.51 -44.53 -4.63
N GLY A 462 5.57 -44.00 -5.26
CA GLY A 462 5.57 -43.48 -6.62
C GLY A 462 5.88 -41.99 -6.68
N LEU A 463 5.41 -41.35 -7.77
CA LEU A 463 5.59 -39.91 -7.99
C LEU A 463 4.46 -39.12 -7.34
N ARG A 464 4.84 -38.09 -6.58
CA ARG A 464 3.93 -37.06 -6.06
C ARG A 464 4.53 -35.68 -6.23
N SER A 465 3.70 -34.64 -6.18
CA SER A 465 4.14 -33.25 -6.14
C SER A 465 3.92 -32.66 -4.76
N THR A 466 4.79 -31.73 -4.38
CA THR A 466 4.68 -30.96 -3.14
C THR A 466 5.22 -29.54 -3.34
N SER A 467 4.97 -28.68 -2.37
CA SER A 467 5.44 -27.30 -2.38
C SER A 467 6.97 -27.23 -2.30
N PRO A 468 7.62 -26.26 -2.98
CA PRO A 468 9.06 -26.02 -2.84
C PRO A 468 9.52 -25.75 -1.42
N SER A 469 8.61 -25.33 -0.54
CA SER A 469 8.92 -25.08 0.87
C SER A 469 9.33 -26.33 1.63
N TYR A 470 9.05 -27.54 1.10
CA TYR A 470 9.63 -28.80 1.57
C TYR A 470 11.16 -28.75 1.70
N LEU A 471 11.85 -28.01 0.81
CA LEU A 471 13.31 -27.88 0.84
C LEU A 471 13.82 -27.11 2.07
N LEU A 472 12.97 -26.32 2.75
CA LEU A 472 13.36 -25.61 3.98
C LEU A 472 13.57 -26.56 5.17
N SER A 473 12.99 -27.77 5.11
CA SER A 473 13.19 -28.84 6.10
C SER A 473 14.43 -29.68 5.82
N CYS A 474 15.11 -29.45 4.69
CA CYS A 474 16.29 -30.21 4.27
C CYS A 474 17.59 -29.50 4.69
N MET A 475 18.64 -30.29 4.97
CA MET A 475 19.99 -29.78 5.29
C MET A 475 21.06 -30.43 4.44
N ALA A 476 22.22 -29.77 4.35
CA ALA A 476 23.43 -30.43 3.90
C ALA A 476 23.86 -31.50 4.92
N PRO A 477 24.34 -32.68 4.47
CA PRO A 477 24.87 -33.71 5.35
C PRO A 477 26.14 -33.22 6.07
N GLU A 478 26.35 -33.67 7.31
CA GLU A 478 27.53 -33.31 8.12
C GLU A 478 28.84 -33.89 7.58
N THR A 479 28.75 -35.08 7.00
CA THR A 479 29.85 -35.86 6.47
C THR A 479 29.47 -36.38 5.09
N THR A 480 30.45 -36.82 4.30
CA THR A 480 30.17 -37.48 3.03
C THR A 480 29.42 -38.78 3.30
N VAL A 481 28.13 -38.80 2.99
CA VAL A 481 27.28 -39.99 3.16
C VAL A 481 27.25 -40.76 1.83
N PRO A 482 27.44 -42.10 1.85
CA PRO A 482 27.23 -42.91 0.66
C PRO A 482 25.77 -42.77 0.20
N VAL A 483 25.59 -42.34 -1.05
CA VAL A 483 24.26 -42.16 -1.65
C VAL A 483 23.73 -43.55 -2.03
N PRO A 484 22.61 -44.01 -1.43
CA PRO A 484 22.00 -45.28 -1.79
C PRO A 484 21.45 -45.22 -3.23
N GLU A 485 21.41 -46.35 -3.92
CA GLU A 485 20.75 -46.47 -5.22
C GLU A 485 19.25 -46.27 -5.05
N VAL A 486 18.77 -45.07 -5.41
CA VAL A 486 17.34 -44.76 -5.54
C VAL A 486 17.01 -44.80 -7.02
N GLU A 487 15.96 -45.55 -7.38
CA GLU A 487 15.48 -45.71 -8.75
C GLU A 487 15.32 -44.35 -9.44
N SER A 488 16.05 -44.16 -10.54
CA SER A 488 16.05 -42.93 -11.33
C SER A 488 15.09 -43.05 -12.51
N ARG A 489 14.20 -42.07 -12.64
CA ARG A 489 13.33 -41.87 -13.80
C ARG A 489 14.03 -41.02 -14.85
N SER A 490 13.66 -41.15 -16.12
CA SER A 490 14.17 -40.27 -17.17
C SER A 490 13.62 -38.84 -17.01
N SER A 491 14.37 -37.84 -17.47
CA SER A 491 13.91 -36.44 -17.46
C SER A 491 12.61 -36.25 -18.24
N GLU A 492 12.44 -36.99 -19.34
CA GLU A 492 11.23 -36.94 -20.17
C GLU A 492 9.99 -37.45 -19.42
N GLU A 493 10.12 -38.54 -18.65
CA GLU A 493 9.03 -39.06 -17.80
C GLU A 493 8.60 -38.05 -16.74
N ILE A 494 9.57 -37.42 -16.06
CA ILE A 494 9.28 -36.42 -15.03
C ILE A 494 8.63 -35.17 -15.63
N GLN A 495 9.10 -34.72 -16.81
CA GLN A 495 8.51 -33.58 -17.51
C GLN A 495 7.07 -33.86 -17.96
N ALA A 496 6.81 -35.06 -18.50
CA ALA A 496 5.47 -35.48 -18.91
C ALA A 496 4.51 -35.55 -17.70
N TRP A 497 4.95 -36.19 -16.62
CA TRP A 497 4.17 -36.29 -15.38
C TRP A 497 3.91 -34.90 -14.77
N ALA A 498 4.92 -34.03 -14.72
CA ALA A 498 4.77 -32.68 -14.21
C ALA A 498 3.85 -31.82 -15.09
N TYR A 499 3.85 -32.04 -16.41
CA TYR A 499 2.93 -31.34 -17.30
C TYR A 499 1.48 -31.70 -16.96
N GLU A 500 1.17 -32.99 -16.88
CA GLU A 500 -0.17 -33.51 -16.58
C GLU A 500 -0.65 -33.12 -15.18
N GLN A 501 0.17 -33.31 -14.14
CA GLN A 501 -0.28 -33.11 -12.75
C GLN A 501 -0.16 -31.67 -12.25
N ILE A 502 0.71 -30.85 -12.86
CA ILE A 502 1.00 -29.49 -12.38
C ILE A 502 0.60 -28.44 -13.43
N THR A 503 1.11 -28.55 -14.66
CA THR A 503 0.92 -27.52 -15.68
C THR A 503 -0.51 -27.43 -16.19
N GLU A 504 -1.21 -28.55 -16.38
CA GLU A 504 -2.60 -28.54 -16.83
C GLU A 504 -3.54 -27.88 -15.79
N ARG A 505 -3.38 -28.21 -14.51
CA ARG A 505 -4.12 -27.53 -13.43
C ARG A 505 -3.77 -26.04 -13.36
N GLN A 506 -2.49 -25.70 -13.54
CA GLN A 506 -2.03 -24.31 -13.54
C GLN A 506 -2.65 -23.50 -14.68
N ILE A 507 -2.70 -24.03 -15.91
CA ILE A 507 -3.26 -23.26 -17.04
C ILE A 507 -4.77 -23.03 -16.87
N GLU A 508 -5.51 -24.00 -16.31
CA GLU A 508 -6.94 -23.83 -16.01
C GLU A 508 -7.18 -22.71 -14.99
N GLN A 509 -6.43 -22.70 -13.89
CA GLN A 509 -6.49 -21.66 -12.87
C GLN A 509 -6.14 -20.28 -13.45
N VAL A 510 -5.05 -20.19 -14.22
CA VAL A 510 -4.62 -18.94 -14.86
C VAL A 510 -5.68 -18.46 -15.87
N LYS A 511 -6.30 -19.38 -16.63
CA LYS A 511 -7.35 -19.06 -17.59
C LYS A 511 -8.58 -18.48 -16.91
N ALA A 512 -9.02 -19.05 -15.79
CA ALA A 512 -10.17 -18.55 -15.03
C ALA A 512 -9.93 -17.12 -14.53
N VAL A 513 -8.80 -16.88 -13.85
CA VAL A 513 -8.42 -15.55 -13.34
C VAL A 513 -8.29 -14.52 -14.46
N ARG A 514 -7.66 -14.90 -15.58
CA ARG A 514 -7.47 -14.00 -16.73
C ARG A 514 -8.77 -13.70 -17.46
N ALA A 515 -9.70 -14.65 -17.53
CA ALA A 515 -11.01 -14.43 -18.13
C ALA A 515 -11.78 -13.34 -17.36
N GLU A 516 -11.79 -13.43 -16.03
CA GLU A 516 -12.44 -12.44 -15.18
C GLU A 516 -11.80 -11.04 -15.32
N GLU A 517 -10.47 -10.96 -15.26
CA GLU A 517 -9.72 -9.70 -15.43
C GLU A 517 -9.97 -9.07 -16.81
N CYS A 518 -9.94 -9.87 -17.88
CA CYS A 518 -10.19 -9.41 -19.24
C CYS A 518 -11.63 -8.92 -19.42
N GLU A 519 -12.62 -9.62 -18.86
CA GLU A 519 -14.03 -9.19 -18.90
C GLU A 519 -14.26 -7.88 -18.15
N LEU A 520 -13.64 -7.71 -16.98
CA LEU A 520 -13.70 -6.46 -16.23
C LEU A 520 -13.09 -5.29 -17.03
N ARG A 521 -11.88 -5.47 -17.57
CA ARG A 521 -11.22 -4.46 -18.41
C ARG A 521 -12.00 -4.17 -19.68
N ARG A 522 -12.57 -5.19 -20.33
CA ARG A 522 -13.40 -5.03 -21.52
C ARG A 522 -14.64 -4.19 -21.24
N ARG A 523 -15.35 -4.48 -20.15
CA ARG A 523 -16.50 -3.66 -19.73
C ARG A 523 -16.10 -2.21 -19.50
N TYR A 524 -15.02 -1.98 -18.73
CA TYR A 524 -14.51 -0.64 -18.48
C TYR A 524 -14.13 0.11 -19.76
N LEU A 525 -13.34 -0.52 -20.66
CA LEU A 525 -12.94 0.07 -21.93
C LEU A 525 -14.15 0.37 -22.82
N ASN A 526 -15.14 -0.52 -22.85
CA ASN A 526 -16.35 -0.30 -23.63
C ASN A 526 -17.19 0.83 -23.07
N THR A 527 -17.36 0.97 -21.77
CA THR A 527 -18.11 2.08 -21.19
C THR A 527 -17.34 3.39 -21.32
N ALA A 528 -16.14 3.49 -20.74
CA ALA A 528 -15.39 4.74 -20.67
C ALA A 528 -15.03 5.33 -22.04
N PHE A 529 -14.55 4.52 -23.00
CA PHE A 529 -14.24 5.05 -24.33
C PHE A 529 -15.50 5.38 -25.12
N THR A 530 -16.59 4.60 -24.96
CA THR A 530 -17.82 4.88 -25.72
C THR A 530 -18.48 6.16 -25.23
N ASP A 531 -18.56 6.36 -23.92
CA ASP A 531 -19.15 7.57 -23.32
C ASP A 531 -18.35 8.81 -23.75
N LEU A 532 -17.02 8.78 -23.60
CA LEU A 532 -16.15 9.89 -24.02
C LEU A 532 -16.22 10.16 -25.54
N ILE A 533 -16.31 9.10 -26.37
CA ILE A 533 -16.47 9.26 -27.82
C ILE A 533 -17.83 9.89 -28.13
N LEU A 534 -18.90 9.49 -27.44
CA LEU A 534 -20.25 10.04 -27.64
C LEU A 534 -20.32 11.52 -27.24
N GLU A 535 -19.68 11.91 -26.14
CA GLU A 535 -19.56 13.31 -25.69
C GLU A 535 -18.86 14.17 -26.73
N LEU A 536 -17.65 13.77 -27.15
CA LEU A 536 -16.91 14.50 -28.19
C LEU A 536 -17.65 14.53 -29.55
N GLN A 537 -18.44 13.49 -29.85
CA GLN A 537 -19.29 13.47 -31.03
C GLN A 537 -20.47 14.45 -30.93
N ALA A 538 -21.05 14.63 -29.75
CA ALA A 538 -22.09 15.62 -29.52
C ALA A 538 -21.53 17.04 -29.69
N GLU A 539 -20.40 17.35 -29.05
CA GLU A 539 -19.69 18.63 -29.21
C GLU A 539 -19.33 18.91 -30.68
N LEU A 540 -18.84 17.89 -31.39
CA LEU A 540 -18.53 18.01 -32.81
C LEU A 540 -19.78 18.30 -33.66
N ASN A 541 -20.94 17.72 -33.30
CA ASN A 541 -22.19 17.99 -34.01
C ASN A 541 -22.68 19.41 -33.75
N ASP A 542 -22.55 19.91 -32.52
CA ASP A 542 -22.93 21.28 -32.16
C ASP A 542 -22.07 22.31 -32.91
N LEU A 543 -20.76 22.09 -32.99
CA LEU A 543 -19.85 22.92 -33.78
C LEU A 543 -20.16 22.87 -35.29
N GLN A 544 -20.54 21.69 -35.81
CA GLN A 544 -20.96 21.58 -37.21
C GLN A 544 -22.28 22.33 -37.48
N GLN A 545 -23.22 22.34 -36.53
CA GLN A 545 -24.43 23.14 -36.65
C GLN A 545 -24.13 24.63 -36.61
N ALA A 546 -23.28 25.09 -35.68
CA ALA A 546 -22.84 26.48 -35.61
C ALA A 546 -22.14 26.94 -36.91
N GLN A 547 -21.38 26.05 -37.54
CA GLN A 547 -20.74 26.30 -38.83
C GLN A 547 -21.76 26.47 -39.97
N ILE A 548 -22.83 25.68 -39.99
CA ILE A 548 -23.94 25.85 -40.94
C ILE A 548 -24.63 27.22 -40.72
N CYS A 549 -24.64 27.72 -39.48
CA CYS A 549 -25.16 29.03 -39.11
C CYS A 549 -24.20 30.21 -39.39
N GLY A 550 -22.98 29.96 -39.89
CA GLY A 550 -22.04 30.99 -40.35
C GLY A 550 -20.86 31.30 -39.42
N GLU A 551 -20.63 30.53 -38.36
CA GLU A 551 -19.46 30.66 -37.49
C GLU A 551 -18.22 29.91 -38.04
N ASP A 552 -17.02 30.50 -37.90
CA ASP A 552 -15.78 29.95 -38.44
C ASP A 552 -14.97 29.16 -37.39
N ASN A 553 -15.41 27.92 -37.14
CA ASN A 553 -14.84 27.02 -36.11
C ASN A 553 -14.14 25.78 -36.72
N HIS A 554 -13.58 25.91 -37.93
CA HIS A 554 -13.08 24.79 -38.73
C HIS A 554 -11.92 24.01 -38.07
N GLU A 555 -10.98 24.73 -37.43
CA GLU A 555 -9.80 24.13 -36.80
C GLU A 555 -10.15 23.29 -35.56
N GLU A 556 -11.16 23.72 -34.81
CA GLU A 556 -11.63 23.07 -33.59
C GLU A 556 -12.40 21.78 -33.92
N ALA A 557 -13.26 21.83 -34.94
CA ALA A 557 -13.94 20.64 -35.46
C ALA A 557 -12.94 19.57 -35.96
N ASP A 558 -11.87 19.98 -36.65
CA ASP A 558 -10.83 19.05 -37.13
C ASP A 558 -9.93 18.52 -35.99
N ARG A 559 -9.75 19.28 -34.91
CA ARG A 559 -9.08 18.81 -33.69
C ARG A 559 -9.91 17.71 -33.01
N LEU A 560 -11.22 17.94 -32.82
CA LEU A 560 -12.13 16.96 -32.22
C LEU A 560 -12.24 15.69 -33.07
N ARG A 561 -12.36 15.81 -34.40
CA ARG A 561 -12.35 14.65 -35.31
C ARG A 561 -11.11 13.78 -35.14
N ARG A 562 -9.92 14.40 -35.12
CA ARG A 562 -8.65 13.68 -34.91
C ARG A 562 -8.62 13.01 -33.53
N ARG A 563 -9.14 13.67 -32.51
CA ARG A 563 -9.20 13.11 -31.15
C ARG A 563 -10.13 11.90 -31.06
N ILE A 564 -11.31 11.97 -31.68
CA ILE A 564 -12.27 10.86 -31.75
C ILE A 564 -11.63 9.65 -32.45
N GLU A 565 -10.94 9.87 -33.58
CA GLU A 565 -10.29 8.79 -34.32
C GLU A 565 -9.14 8.14 -33.53
N ASP A 566 -8.31 8.94 -32.86
CA ASP A 566 -7.26 8.45 -31.94
C ASP A 566 -7.87 7.60 -30.82
N LEU A 567 -8.96 8.05 -30.20
CA LEU A 567 -9.66 7.29 -29.16
C LEU A 567 -10.24 5.96 -29.68
N LYS A 568 -10.84 5.95 -30.88
CA LYS A 568 -11.34 4.74 -31.53
C LYS A 568 -10.22 3.75 -31.82
N SER A 569 -9.11 4.22 -32.39
CA SER A 569 -7.94 3.38 -32.66
C SER A 569 -7.37 2.79 -31.37
N ARG A 570 -7.19 3.62 -30.33
CA ARG A 570 -6.72 3.15 -29.01
C ARG A 570 -7.64 2.12 -28.40
N LYS A 571 -8.97 2.32 -28.48
CA LYS A 571 -9.96 1.34 -28.00
C LYS A 571 -9.79 0.01 -28.73
N ALA A 572 -9.68 0.02 -30.07
CA ALA A 572 -9.49 -1.17 -30.88
C ALA A 572 -8.19 -1.90 -30.53
N ASP A 573 -7.08 -1.17 -30.40
CA ASP A 573 -5.78 -1.73 -30.03
C ASP A 573 -5.80 -2.37 -28.64
N ARG A 574 -6.44 -1.72 -27.66
CA ARG A 574 -6.59 -2.25 -26.29
C ARG A 574 -7.47 -3.50 -26.26
N LEU A 575 -8.55 -3.56 -27.03
CA LEU A 575 -9.39 -4.76 -27.13
C LEU A 575 -8.61 -5.92 -27.74
N LYS A 576 -7.81 -5.67 -28.78
CA LYS A 576 -6.92 -6.68 -29.39
C LYS A 576 -5.85 -7.16 -28.42
N GLU A 577 -5.33 -6.28 -27.56
CA GLU A 577 -4.39 -6.65 -26.49
C GLU A 577 -5.05 -7.64 -25.50
N LEU A 578 -6.31 -7.42 -25.11
CA LEU A 578 -7.05 -8.34 -24.24
C LEU A 578 -7.27 -9.71 -24.89
N GLU A 579 -7.51 -9.77 -26.21
CA GLU A 579 -7.59 -11.05 -26.93
C GLU A 579 -6.25 -11.81 -26.90
N LEU A 580 -5.13 -11.10 -27.05
CA LEU A 580 -3.80 -11.69 -26.96
C LEU A 580 -3.48 -12.17 -25.53
N MET A 581 -3.96 -11.46 -24.50
CA MET A 581 -3.84 -11.91 -23.10
C MET A 581 -4.56 -13.24 -22.85
N MET A 582 -5.60 -13.56 -23.62
CA MET A 582 -6.35 -14.81 -23.47
C MET A 582 -5.78 -16.00 -24.22
N LYS A 583 -4.81 -15.77 -25.11
CA LYS A 583 -4.08 -16.84 -25.80
C LYS A 583 -2.97 -17.36 -24.90
N LEU A 584 -3.33 -18.24 -23.97
CA LEU A 584 -2.39 -18.85 -23.04
C LEU A 584 -1.71 -20.07 -23.66
N ASN A 585 -0.39 -20.15 -23.50
CA ASN A 585 0.45 -21.28 -23.89
C ASN A 585 1.15 -21.83 -22.64
N ALA A 586 1.08 -23.14 -22.45
CA ALA A 586 1.84 -23.86 -21.44
C ALA A 586 3.13 -24.39 -22.07
N ASN A 587 4.28 -24.05 -21.49
CA ASN A 587 5.54 -24.64 -21.88
C ASN A 587 5.73 -25.99 -21.17
N LEU A 588 6.55 -26.86 -21.75
CA LEU A 588 7.01 -28.08 -21.05
C LEU A 588 7.74 -27.66 -19.77
N PRO A 589 7.45 -28.27 -18.60
CA PRO A 589 8.11 -27.93 -17.36
C PRO A 589 9.63 -28.10 -17.45
N GLU A 590 10.36 -27.13 -16.91
CA GLU A 590 11.80 -27.16 -16.84
C GLU A 590 12.25 -27.82 -15.54
N ILE A 591 13.01 -28.90 -15.63
CA ILE A 591 13.68 -29.49 -14.47
C ILE A 591 14.90 -28.62 -14.17
N MET A 592 14.86 -27.90 -13.05
CA MET A 592 15.92 -27.00 -12.63
C MET A 592 17.08 -27.75 -11.97
N THR A 593 16.77 -28.76 -11.17
CA THR A 593 17.75 -29.58 -10.45
C THR A 593 17.10 -30.88 -9.96
N GLU A 594 17.94 -31.87 -9.66
CA GLU A 594 17.59 -33.05 -8.89
C GLU A 594 18.45 -33.17 -7.62
N ALA A 595 17.88 -33.76 -6.57
CA ALA A 595 18.58 -34.08 -5.34
C ALA A 595 18.13 -35.42 -4.76
N VAL A 596 19.02 -36.10 -4.05
CA VAL A 596 18.68 -37.26 -3.22
C VAL A 596 18.52 -36.81 -1.78
N ILE A 597 17.38 -37.14 -1.17
CA ILE A 597 17.10 -36.84 0.23
C ILE A 597 17.30 -38.11 1.04
N LEU A 598 18.14 -38.02 2.06
CA LEU A 598 18.45 -39.10 2.98
C LEU A 598 17.76 -38.88 4.34
N PRO A 599 17.33 -39.94 5.02
CA PRO A 599 16.90 -39.84 6.41
C PRO A 599 18.09 -39.45 7.30
N ALA A 600 17.83 -38.72 8.39
CA ALA A 600 18.85 -38.46 9.40
C ALA A 600 19.30 -39.78 10.08
N PRO A 601 20.60 -39.97 10.37
CA PRO A 601 21.08 -41.18 11.04
C PRO A 601 20.51 -41.28 12.47
N MET A 602 19.70 -42.31 12.74
CA MET A 602 19.18 -42.60 14.08
C MET A 602 20.23 -43.30 14.95
N ALA A 603 20.32 -42.93 16.23
CA ALA A 603 20.66 -43.89 17.27
C ALA A 603 19.44 -44.81 17.47
N ARG A 604 19.53 -46.09 17.08
CA ARG A 604 18.53 -47.09 17.48
C ARG A 604 18.61 -47.25 19.00
N VAL A 605 17.56 -46.87 19.72
CA VAL A 605 17.29 -47.45 21.04
C VAL A 605 16.20 -48.50 20.82
N GLU A 606 16.59 -49.76 20.88
CA GLU A 606 15.64 -50.87 21.00
C GLU A 606 15.10 -50.87 22.44
N GLY A 607 13.78 -50.75 22.59
CA GLY A 607 13.10 -50.87 23.88
C GLY A 607 12.44 -49.57 24.35
N GLU A 608 11.11 -49.58 24.27
CA GLU A 608 10.14 -48.90 25.15
C GLU A 608 10.65 -47.74 26.01
N GLU A 609 10.58 -46.52 25.44
CA GLU A 609 10.13 -45.23 26.00
C GLU A 609 10.65 -44.16 25.02
N GLU A 610 9.76 -43.33 24.44
CA GLU A 610 10.17 -42.19 23.60
C GLU A 610 10.81 -41.10 24.48
N THR A 611 11.99 -41.36 25.04
CA THR A 611 12.76 -40.33 25.75
C THR A 611 13.36 -39.38 24.72
N VAL A 612 12.81 -38.17 24.64
CA VAL A 612 13.32 -37.08 23.81
C VAL A 612 14.77 -36.81 24.17
N SER A 613 15.70 -37.23 23.30
CA SER A 613 17.13 -37.00 23.49
C SER A 613 17.56 -35.82 22.63
N ARG A 614 18.10 -34.75 23.25
CA ARG A 614 18.58 -33.55 22.54
C ARG A 614 19.59 -33.95 21.45
N GLY A 615 19.35 -33.50 20.22
CA GLY A 615 20.19 -33.82 19.05
C GLY A 615 19.73 -35.01 18.22
N VAL A 616 18.69 -35.76 18.64
CA VAL A 616 18.07 -36.83 17.85
C VAL A 616 16.69 -36.36 17.36
N PRO A 617 16.40 -36.42 16.05
CA PRO A 617 15.10 -36.01 15.53
C PRO A 617 14.00 -37.00 15.91
N LEU A 618 12.80 -36.46 16.18
CA LEU A 618 11.57 -37.26 16.35
C LEU A 618 10.91 -37.47 14.99
N ARG A 619 10.33 -38.66 14.79
CA ARG A 619 9.77 -39.07 13.51
C ARG A 619 8.26 -38.87 13.46
N ARG A 620 7.78 -38.51 12.27
CA ARG A 620 6.37 -38.39 11.90
C ARG A 620 5.71 -39.78 11.84
N ASP A 621 4.55 -39.95 12.47
CA ASP A 621 3.70 -41.14 12.33
C ASP A 621 2.48 -40.74 11.49
N ASP A 622 2.48 -41.13 10.21
CA ASP A 622 1.50 -40.70 9.21
C ASP A 622 0.07 -41.15 9.57
N GLU A 623 -0.10 -42.30 10.24
CA GLU A 623 -1.41 -42.77 10.69
C GLU A 623 -1.97 -41.89 11.82
N VAL A 624 -1.12 -41.50 12.76
CA VAL A 624 -1.48 -40.65 13.90
C VAL A 624 -1.92 -39.26 13.43
N GLU A 625 -1.26 -38.73 12.40
CA GLU A 625 -1.59 -37.43 11.85
C GLU A 625 -2.84 -37.41 10.99
N ALA A 626 -3.08 -38.46 10.20
CA ALA A 626 -4.34 -38.57 9.46
C ALA A 626 -5.54 -38.53 10.41
N VAL A 627 -5.44 -39.23 11.56
CA VAL A 627 -6.46 -39.17 12.62
C VAL A 627 -6.53 -37.79 13.26
N ALA A 628 -5.39 -37.15 13.53
CA ALA A 628 -5.36 -35.81 14.11
C ALA A 628 -6.01 -34.76 13.19
N MET A 629 -5.75 -34.82 11.88
CA MET A 629 -6.38 -33.96 10.89
C MET A 629 -7.89 -34.15 10.87
N ASP A 630 -8.36 -35.39 10.80
CA ASP A 630 -9.78 -35.68 10.78
C ASP A 630 -10.50 -35.14 12.04
N VAL A 631 -9.90 -35.30 13.21
CA VAL A 631 -10.43 -34.76 14.47
C VAL A 631 -10.50 -33.23 14.44
N ALA A 632 -9.44 -32.56 13.96
CA ALA A 632 -9.39 -31.11 13.87
C ALA A 632 -10.42 -30.55 12.88
N MET A 633 -10.57 -31.17 11.70
CA MET A 633 -11.55 -30.80 10.68
C MET A 633 -12.98 -30.95 11.20
N ARG A 634 -13.30 -32.09 11.84
CA ARG A 634 -14.63 -32.33 12.42
C ARG A 634 -14.96 -31.35 13.55
N TYR A 635 -13.98 -31.01 14.38
CA TYR A 635 -14.16 -30.03 15.44
C TYR A 635 -14.54 -28.65 14.88
N GLU A 636 -13.84 -28.15 13.87
CA GLU A 636 -14.17 -26.86 13.26
C GLU A 636 -15.56 -26.88 12.59
N HIS A 637 -15.91 -27.95 11.87
CA HIS A 637 -17.25 -28.11 11.31
C HIS A 637 -18.34 -28.09 12.37
N SER A 638 -18.14 -28.74 13.53
CA SER A 638 -19.12 -28.77 14.62
C SER A 638 -19.44 -27.38 15.19
N ARG A 639 -18.53 -26.42 15.02
CA ARG A 639 -18.69 -25.02 15.45
C ARG A 639 -19.26 -24.10 14.36
N GLY A 640 -19.64 -24.64 13.22
CA GLY A 640 -20.13 -23.87 12.07
C GLY A 640 -19.01 -23.16 11.30
N TRP A 641 -17.77 -23.62 11.42
CA TRP A 641 -16.65 -23.14 10.62
C TRP A 641 -16.48 -24.00 9.35
N THR A 642 -15.88 -23.42 8.32
CA THR A 642 -15.58 -24.09 7.04
C THR A 642 -14.07 -24.33 6.92
N PRO A 643 -13.55 -25.45 7.42
CA PRO A 643 -12.14 -25.80 7.30
C PRO A 643 -11.79 -26.31 5.90
N THR A 644 -10.58 -25.96 5.45
CA THR A 644 -9.95 -26.38 4.19
C THR A 644 -8.55 -26.88 4.50
N ASP A 645 -8.22 -28.08 4.06
CA ASP A 645 -6.87 -28.65 4.16
C ASP A 645 -5.93 -27.93 3.17
N VAL A 646 -4.85 -27.37 3.69
CA VAL A 646 -3.78 -26.69 2.94
C VAL A 646 -2.39 -27.22 3.30
N SER A 647 -2.33 -28.38 3.98
CA SER A 647 -1.08 -29.01 4.43
C SER A 647 -0.10 -29.28 3.27
N GLN A 648 -0.61 -29.48 2.06
CA GLN A 648 0.19 -29.72 0.84
C GLN A 648 0.56 -28.44 0.06
N ASP A 649 -0.04 -27.30 0.39
CA ASP A 649 0.21 -26.04 -0.31
C ASP A 649 1.54 -25.39 0.11
N GLY A 650 2.14 -25.88 1.20
CA GLY A 650 3.40 -25.39 1.74
C GLY A 650 3.26 -24.06 2.46
N GLU A 651 2.06 -23.78 2.96
CA GLU A 651 1.72 -22.59 3.74
C GLU A 651 2.26 -22.61 5.17
N HIS A 652 2.82 -23.76 5.61
CA HIS A 652 3.36 -23.99 6.95
C HIS A 652 2.33 -23.89 8.08
N TYR A 653 1.09 -24.29 7.75
CA TYR A 653 0.01 -24.66 8.65
C TYR A 653 -0.89 -25.67 7.91
N ASP A 654 -1.68 -26.48 8.63
CA ASP A 654 -2.41 -27.60 8.03
C ASP A 654 -3.83 -27.24 7.58
N ILE A 655 -4.58 -26.46 8.37
CA ILE A 655 -5.98 -26.10 8.06
C ILE A 655 -6.16 -24.59 8.00
N ARG A 656 -6.80 -24.12 6.93
CA ARG A 656 -7.43 -22.79 6.89
C ARG A 656 -8.92 -22.94 7.19
N SER A 657 -9.40 -22.31 8.24
CA SER A 657 -10.80 -22.39 8.65
C SER A 657 -11.47 -21.02 8.62
N GLU A 658 -12.59 -20.92 7.90
CA GLU A 658 -13.35 -19.68 7.75
C GLU A 658 -14.64 -19.71 8.57
N GLY A 659 -14.82 -18.70 9.42
CA GLY A 659 -15.98 -18.53 10.28
C GLY A 659 -17.15 -17.84 9.58
N PRO A 660 -18.37 -17.92 10.15
CA PRO A 660 -19.59 -17.41 9.52
C PRO A 660 -19.62 -15.88 9.35
N SER A 661 -18.81 -15.14 10.12
CA SER A 661 -18.68 -13.68 9.98
C SER A 661 -17.61 -13.26 8.95
N GLY A 662 -16.89 -14.23 8.36
CA GLY A 662 -15.74 -14.01 7.49
C GLY A 662 -14.39 -13.97 8.23
N GLU A 663 -14.36 -14.27 9.53
CA GLU A 663 -13.09 -14.42 10.26
C GLU A 663 -12.32 -15.67 9.81
N LYS A 664 -10.98 -15.63 9.85
CA LYS A 664 -10.12 -16.74 9.39
C LYS A 664 -9.18 -17.21 10.49
N ARG A 665 -9.16 -18.52 10.72
CA ARG A 665 -8.20 -19.23 11.57
C ARG A 665 -7.24 -20.04 10.72
N PHE A 666 -6.00 -20.09 11.18
CA PHE A 666 -4.95 -20.89 10.58
C PHE A 666 -4.44 -21.84 11.64
N ILE A 667 -4.62 -23.13 11.41
CA ILE A 667 -4.48 -24.17 12.41
C ILE A 667 -3.35 -25.10 12.01
N GLU A 668 -2.36 -25.23 12.88
CA GLU A 668 -1.34 -26.28 12.85
C GLU A 668 -1.83 -27.46 13.70
N VAL A 669 -1.73 -28.69 13.20
CA VAL A 669 -2.25 -29.89 13.89
C VAL A 669 -1.09 -30.83 14.24
N LYS A 670 -0.97 -31.19 15.51
CA LYS A 670 0.02 -32.17 15.98
C LYS A 670 -0.65 -33.36 16.65
N GLY A 671 -0.47 -34.54 16.06
CA GLY A 671 -0.99 -35.80 16.58
C GLY A 671 0.00 -36.56 17.47
N ARG A 672 -0.50 -37.26 18.48
CA ARG A 672 0.24 -38.22 19.32
C ARG A 672 -0.55 -39.50 19.55
N ALA A 673 0.14 -40.64 19.50
CA ALA A 673 -0.46 -41.94 19.78
C ALA A 673 -0.97 -42.06 21.23
N GLN A 674 -0.27 -41.45 22.18
CA GLN A 674 -0.65 -41.31 23.59
C GLN A 674 -0.62 -39.81 23.97
N SER A 675 0.08 -39.42 25.03
CA SER A 675 0.40 -38.02 25.36
C SER A 675 1.93 -37.87 25.44
N GLY A 676 2.45 -36.67 25.19
CA GLY A 676 3.88 -36.41 25.24
C GLY A 676 4.29 -35.11 24.55
N ALA A 677 5.60 -34.88 24.44
CA ALA A 677 6.15 -33.69 23.80
C ALA A 677 5.79 -33.62 22.30
N ILE A 678 5.47 -32.42 21.81
CA ILE A 678 5.20 -32.16 20.39
C ILE A 678 6.41 -31.56 19.69
N VAL A 679 6.49 -31.73 18.37
CA VAL A 679 7.56 -31.13 17.56
C VAL A 679 6.96 -30.20 16.53
N LEU A 680 7.46 -28.98 16.48
CA LEU A 680 7.16 -27.98 15.45
C LEU A 680 8.38 -27.82 14.54
N THR A 681 8.15 -27.67 13.25
CA THR A 681 9.22 -27.33 12.33
C THR A 681 9.55 -25.83 12.41
N GLY A 682 10.78 -25.46 12.03
CA GLY A 682 11.19 -24.05 11.97
C GLY A 682 10.25 -23.16 11.15
N PRO A 683 9.88 -23.57 9.92
CA PRO A 683 8.90 -22.84 9.12
C PRO A 683 7.50 -22.73 9.75
N GLU A 684 6.98 -23.80 10.38
CA GLU A 684 5.70 -23.77 11.11
C GLU A 684 5.73 -22.75 12.24
N MET A 685 6.81 -22.75 13.04
CA MET A 685 6.96 -21.77 14.12
C MET A 685 6.97 -20.33 13.60
N ASP A 686 7.67 -20.09 12.50
CA ASP A 686 7.75 -18.76 11.91
C ASP A 686 6.38 -18.33 11.37
N LYS A 687 5.62 -19.23 10.73
CA LYS A 687 4.26 -18.96 10.25
C LYS A 687 3.27 -18.70 11.38
N LEU A 688 3.27 -19.53 12.42
CA LEU A 688 2.45 -19.31 13.60
C LEU A 688 2.77 -17.97 14.29
N ARG A 689 4.05 -17.57 14.33
CA ARG A 689 4.47 -16.26 14.87
C ARG A 689 3.96 -15.10 14.03
N GLN A 690 3.92 -15.22 12.70
CA GLN A 690 3.37 -14.19 11.81
C GLN A 690 1.87 -13.98 12.02
N LEU A 691 1.14 -15.08 12.20
CA LEU A 691 -0.32 -15.06 12.25
C LEU A 691 -0.85 -14.60 13.62
N GLY A 692 -0.03 -14.71 14.67
CA GLY A 692 -0.33 -14.20 16.02
C GLY A 692 -1.67 -14.73 16.53
N GLU A 693 -2.60 -13.83 16.87
CA GLU A 693 -3.94 -14.19 17.35
C GLU A 693 -4.79 -15.00 16.35
N ARG A 694 -4.44 -14.98 15.06
CA ARG A 694 -5.12 -15.77 14.01
C ARG A 694 -4.54 -17.18 13.89
N ALA A 695 -3.39 -17.44 14.50
CA ALA A 695 -2.74 -18.75 14.54
C ALA A 695 -3.26 -19.60 15.71
N TRP A 696 -3.47 -20.88 15.42
CA TRP A 696 -3.95 -21.86 16.36
C TRP A 696 -3.09 -23.12 16.27
N LEU A 697 -2.83 -23.75 17.41
CA LEU A 697 -2.18 -25.04 17.50
C LEU A 697 -3.15 -26.05 18.13
N TYR A 698 -3.42 -27.12 17.39
CA TYR A 698 -4.32 -28.19 17.79
C TYR A 698 -3.49 -29.42 18.12
N VAL A 699 -3.47 -29.81 19.38
CA VAL A 699 -2.75 -31.00 19.84
C VAL A 699 -3.77 -32.11 20.05
N VAL A 700 -3.70 -33.15 19.21
CA VAL A 700 -4.55 -34.33 19.31
C VAL A 700 -3.76 -35.46 19.95
N THR A 701 -4.19 -35.89 21.13
CA THR A 701 -3.58 -37.00 21.87
C THR A 701 -4.47 -38.23 21.82
N PHE A 702 -3.88 -39.39 22.14
CA PHE A 702 -4.55 -40.69 22.12
C PHE A 702 -5.14 -41.07 20.75
N CYS A 703 -4.48 -40.69 19.65
CA CYS A 703 -4.97 -40.94 18.28
C CYS A 703 -5.16 -42.43 17.95
N LYS A 704 -4.40 -43.34 18.57
CA LYS A 704 -4.56 -44.80 18.38
C LYS A 704 -5.63 -45.41 19.29
N GLY A 705 -6.23 -44.61 20.18
CA GLY A 705 -7.29 -45.02 21.09
C GLY A 705 -8.70 -44.79 20.53
N LYS A 706 -9.72 -45.30 21.24
CA LYS A 706 -11.13 -45.13 20.85
C LYS A 706 -11.68 -43.71 21.04
N ARG A 707 -10.98 -42.87 21.80
CA ARG A 707 -11.39 -41.50 22.16
C ARG A 707 -10.18 -40.56 22.10
N PRO A 708 -9.86 -39.99 20.93
CA PRO A 708 -8.85 -38.96 20.83
C PRO A 708 -9.26 -37.74 21.65
N ARG A 709 -8.28 -37.00 22.17
CA ARG A 709 -8.52 -35.75 22.92
C ARG A 709 -7.87 -34.60 22.19
N LEU A 710 -8.62 -33.52 21.99
CA LEU A 710 -8.16 -32.33 21.29
C LEU A 710 -7.90 -31.21 22.31
N ARG A 711 -6.71 -30.61 22.26
CA ARG A 711 -6.40 -29.38 22.97
C ARG A 711 -6.14 -28.26 21.99
N VAL A 712 -6.75 -27.11 22.25
CA VAL A 712 -6.78 -25.97 21.33
C VAL A 712 -6.07 -24.77 21.95
N ILE A 713 -5.04 -24.26 21.28
CA ILE A 713 -4.20 -23.16 21.77
C ILE A 713 -4.20 -22.03 20.75
N GLN A 714 -4.69 -20.84 21.14
CA GLN A 714 -4.61 -19.62 20.33
C GLN A 714 -3.33 -18.86 20.61
N ASP A 715 -2.71 -18.29 19.57
CA ASP A 715 -1.43 -17.58 19.63
C ASP A 715 -0.33 -18.44 20.31
N PRO A 716 -0.01 -19.62 19.74
CA PRO A 716 0.82 -20.61 20.40
C PRO A 716 2.24 -20.12 20.67
N ILE A 717 2.81 -19.27 19.82
CA ILE A 717 4.22 -18.84 19.94
C ILE A 717 4.44 -17.86 21.09
N SER A 718 3.43 -17.08 21.49
CA SER A 718 3.54 -16.20 22.67
C SER A 718 3.34 -16.95 23.99
N ARG A 719 2.67 -18.12 23.94
CA ARG A 719 2.28 -18.90 25.12
C ARG A 719 3.17 -20.11 25.40
N LEU A 720 3.79 -20.67 24.37
CA LEU A 720 4.64 -21.85 24.45
C LEU A 720 6.12 -21.48 24.47
N LYS A 721 6.94 -22.39 24.98
CA LYS A 721 8.40 -22.30 25.09
C LYS A 721 9.06 -23.42 24.27
N PRO A 722 8.99 -23.34 22.93
CA PRO A 722 9.66 -24.31 22.06
C PRO A 722 11.18 -24.25 22.25
N GLU A 723 11.78 -25.40 22.58
CA GLU A 723 13.24 -25.58 22.68
C GLU A 723 13.78 -26.19 21.39
N MET A 724 14.98 -25.78 20.96
CA MET A 724 15.59 -26.32 19.74
C MET A 724 15.98 -27.79 19.95
N LEU A 725 15.42 -28.68 19.13
CA LEU A 725 15.69 -30.12 19.19
C LEU A 725 16.81 -30.53 18.22
N TYR A 726 16.73 -30.04 16.97
CA TYR A 726 17.69 -30.38 15.93
C TYR A 726 17.91 -29.23 14.93
N ARG A 727 19.11 -28.62 14.98
CA ARG A 727 19.68 -27.70 13.97
C ARG A 727 18.73 -26.61 13.43
N GLN A 728 17.87 -26.03 14.28
CA GLN A 728 16.84 -25.04 13.90
C GLN A 728 15.74 -25.54 12.93
N ILE A 729 15.67 -26.85 12.67
CA ILE A 729 14.64 -27.46 11.82
C ILE A 729 13.51 -28.01 12.66
N GLN A 730 13.83 -28.66 13.77
CA GLN A 730 12.83 -29.19 14.71
C GLN A 730 12.98 -28.50 16.06
N PHE A 731 11.85 -28.10 16.62
CA PHE A 731 11.72 -27.54 17.96
C PHE A 731 10.75 -28.41 18.75
N VAL A 732 11.14 -28.78 19.96
CA VAL A 732 10.30 -29.57 20.87
C VAL A 732 9.55 -28.63 21.81
N VAL A 733 8.27 -28.93 22.04
CA VAL A 733 7.46 -28.32 23.09
C VAL A 733 7.08 -29.43 24.06
N GLU A 734 7.55 -29.32 25.30
CA GLU A 734 7.31 -30.31 26.34
C GLU A 734 5.84 -30.39 26.73
N GLU A 735 5.39 -31.59 27.15
CA GLU A 735 3.99 -31.81 27.56
C GLU A 735 3.55 -30.88 28.68
N GLY A 736 4.41 -30.68 29.68
CA GLY A 736 4.10 -29.78 30.80
C GLY A 736 3.84 -28.33 30.37
N ASP A 737 4.38 -27.90 29.22
CA ASP A 737 4.23 -26.55 28.70
C ASP A 737 2.92 -26.41 27.90
N TRP A 738 2.66 -27.29 26.93
CA TRP A 738 1.43 -27.20 26.13
C TRP A 738 0.19 -27.71 26.86
N ALA A 739 0.30 -28.64 27.81
CA ALA A 739 -0.85 -29.17 28.54
C ALA A 739 -1.48 -28.16 29.51
N GLN A 740 -0.72 -27.15 29.94
CA GLN A 740 -1.20 -26.07 30.80
C GLN A 740 -1.80 -24.89 30.01
N GLN A 741 -1.69 -24.91 28.68
CA GLN A 741 -2.11 -23.82 27.80
C GLN A 741 -3.32 -24.26 26.95
N GLY A 742 -4.28 -23.36 26.77
CA GLY A 742 -5.46 -23.63 25.93
C GLY A 742 -6.54 -24.48 26.61
N GLU A 743 -7.58 -24.81 25.85
CA GLU A 743 -8.75 -25.56 26.33
C GLU A 743 -8.70 -27.01 25.82
N GLU A 744 -8.92 -27.98 26.72
CA GLU A 744 -9.14 -29.38 26.31
C GLU A 744 -10.61 -29.56 25.97
N VAL A 745 -10.86 -30.01 24.75
CA VAL A 745 -12.20 -30.17 24.20
C VAL A 745 -12.40 -31.64 23.83
N LEU A 746 -13.61 -32.15 24.05
CA LEU A 746 -13.95 -33.50 23.64
C LEU A 746 -13.96 -33.56 22.11
N ALA A 747 -13.18 -34.48 21.53
CA ALA A 747 -13.22 -34.73 20.10
C ALA A 747 -14.63 -35.23 19.74
N PRO A 748 -15.25 -34.72 18.66
CA PRO A 748 -16.55 -35.22 18.22
C PRO A 748 -16.47 -36.72 17.90
N ASP A 749 -17.47 -37.50 18.33
CA ASP A 749 -17.50 -38.96 18.13
C ASP A 749 -17.57 -39.30 16.63
N SER A 750 -16.91 -40.40 16.23
CA SER A 750 -16.86 -40.87 14.83
C SER A 750 -18.15 -41.54 14.34
N SER A 751 -19.21 -41.58 15.17
CA SER A 751 -20.41 -42.40 14.95
C SER A 751 -21.66 -41.67 14.48
N GLU A 752 -21.64 -40.36 14.24
CA GLU A 752 -22.81 -39.64 13.70
C GLU A 752 -22.55 -39.15 12.27
N GLY A 753 -22.67 -40.09 11.34
CA GLY A 753 -22.95 -39.77 9.94
C GLY A 753 -24.43 -39.44 9.78
N GLY A 754 -24.72 -38.21 9.39
CA GLY A 754 -25.95 -37.82 8.71
C GLY A 754 -27.23 -37.75 9.55
N ASP A 755 -27.50 -36.59 10.15
CA ASP A 755 -28.76 -35.87 9.95
C ASP A 755 -28.66 -34.49 10.62
N PHE A 756 -28.77 -33.43 9.82
CA PHE A 756 -28.94 -32.07 10.34
C PHE A 756 -30.40 -31.88 10.76
N PRO A 757 -30.72 -31.56 12.03
CA PRO A 757 -32.04 -31.04 12.34
C PRO A 757 -32.10 -29.57 11.95
N ALA A 758 -33.03 -29.26 11.05
CA ALA A 758 -33.46 -27.91 10.76
C ALA A 758 -33.93 -27.21 12.05
N THR A 759 -33.47 -25.97 12.23
CA THR A 759 -34.11 -24.85 12.95
C THR A 759 -35.13 -25.18 14.05
N SER A 760 -34.82 -24.86 15.31
CA SER A 760 -35.81 -24.24 16.21
C SER A 760 -35.16 -23.45 17.36
N GLU A 761 -35.59 -22.19 17.44
CA GLU A 761 -35.76 -21.31 18.61
C GLU A 761 -35.07 -21.64 19.94
N PHE A 762 -34.05 -20.85 20.28
CA PHE A 762 -33.81 -20.26 21.61
C PHE A 762 -33.14 -18.91 21.33
N GLY A 763 -33.53 -17.76 21.87
CA GLY A 763 -34.28 -17.44 23.06
C GLY A 763 -33.67 -16.12 23.55
N ASN A 764 -34.42 -15.04 23.35
CA ASN A 764 -34.08 -13.68 23.74
C ASN A 764 -33.97 -13.59 25.27
N GLN A 765 -32.80 -13.23 25.82
CA GLN A 765 -32.50 -12.72 27.18
C GLN A 765 -30.97 -12.75 27.33
N GLU A 766 -30.22 -11.77 27.83
CA GLU A 766 -30.52 -10.54 28.55
C GLU A 766 -29.26 -9.65 28.50
N ARG A 767 -29.44 -8.34 28.35
CA ARG A 767 -28.45 -7.31 28.70
C ARG A 767 -28.30 -7.28 30.23
N SER A 768 -27.10 -7.46 30.79
CA SER A 768 -26.60 -6.69 31.96
C SER A 768 -25.20 -7.13 32.41
N ARG A 769 -24.17 -6.39 32.02
CA ARG A 769 -23.17 -5.69 32.86
C ARG A 769 -21.88 -5.41 32.09
#